data_AF-A0A1H8PBQ7-F1
#
_entry.id   AF-A0A1H8PBQ7-F1
#
_cell.length_a   1.000
_cell.length_b   1.000
_cell.length_c   1.000
_cell.angle_alpha   90.00
_cell.angle_beta   90.00
_cell.angle_gamma   90.00
#
_symmetry.space_group_name_H-M   'P 1'
#
loop_
_entity.id
_entity.type
_entity.pdbx_description
1 polymer ?
#
loop_
_entity_poly.entity_id
_entity_poly.type
_entity_poly.pdbx_seq_one_letter_code
_entity_poly.pdbx_strand_id
1 'polypeptide(L)'
;MSATPVSRSEAPAEVTIRLSNISKYYAGVTALENVTVEFYANEVHAVLGENGAGKSTLMKIIAGTIQPDTGQIEFGDRIVSPLSPDSAVALGIAISFQHPAILGDLTVLENFQLALPPSIFEGKSATDLTREALAEVGLDIPLNVRADQLNIAQKHLLEIAKALAIRPKLLILDEPTSALGKDATDMLFDRIRQVASKGTAVLYITHRMAEVRQIAQRITILRDGQFQGVMPVDEISDADVLNMIVGRTLTDAFPPKAKGDVAEIDFAVEGLSGDKFTDVSFAVPHGKIIGVAGVEGNGQSELMRAIAGLQPSEGRLELKGQALSYQDLQKQTAFMPSDRLTEGIASSLTVRENASFGALDKFAQRGIVRHRKEMGAVGEVFRSLSVKAGNSEASILSLSGGNQQKVVMARALLSEPGLVVADEPTQGVDVGARFEIYSILRELSQQGIPIVVNSSDSAELEGLCDEVIVLSRGRIVAHLTGDEVREEKIVSAAVNAHGTEVGHKAKAAKGVLQAGKWRQFLQSDLAPVVPLSLVVVLISLYVFGQNASFFSAYNVSNLLLLATPLGFIALGQTVALLTGGIDLSVGPLSGFLVVVASFFINDGDSAALMLLGFFLIFGSGFLVGAINGVLIRFGDFTPISATLTLFIGIQGFSFLLREGVGGFISYPVIDAINTAIGPIPVAFIVMVLLAIVGEYMLRKTRMGWQLKAVGSNEEAARRIGVRVDRVFIAGYILTSLLTALGAVMLMAQIGVGDPRQGTSYTLTSIAAVVLGGTSLRGGRGSFVGTILGAILLTVVLSAVAFLGLSQAHQYFFQGALMLVAALIFSAASQSKGASGLGRSWLGRRKALKLSSA
;
A
#
# COMPACT_ATOMS: atom_id res chain seq x y z
N MET A 1 20.22 -34.76 -38.29
CA MET A 1 19.15 -35.68 -37.86
C MET A 1 17.89 -34.85 -37.74
N SER A 2 16.91 -35.15 -38.60
CA SER A 2 15.64 -34.47 -38.75
C SER A 2 14.79 -34.58 -37.48
N ALA A 3 14.39 -33.45 -36.92
CA ALA A 3 13.45 -33.40 -35.80
C ALA A 3 12.06 -33.83 -36.30
N THR A 4 11.58 -34.95 -35.77
CA THR A 4 10.22 -35.45 -35.94
C THR A 4 9.23 -34.47 -35.31
N PRO A 5 8.13 -34.10 -35.99
CA PRO A 5 7.08 -33.30 -35.41
C PRO A 5 6.33 -34.11 -34.34
N VAL A 6 6.03 -33.46 -33.22
CA VAL A 6 5.24 -34.02 -32.12
C VAL A 6 3.85 -34.34 -32.65
N SER A 7 3.49 -35.62 -32.65
CA SER A 7 2.14 -36.12 -32.96
C SER A 7 1.12 -35.48 -31.99
N ARG A 8 0.15 -34.75 -32.54
CA ARG A 8 -1.02 -34.25 -31.80
C ARG A 8 -1.90 -35.46 -31.44
N SER A 9 -2.05 -35.73 -30.15
CA SER A 9 -2.99 -36.72 -29.61
C SER A 9 -4.43 -36.17 -29.68
N GLU A 10 -5.30 -36.82 -30.44
CA GLU A 10 -6.75 -36.53 -30.62
C GLU A 10 -7.61 -36.94 -29.41
N ALA A 11 -7.21 -36.59 -28.18
CA ALA A 11 -8.14 -36.59 -27.05
C ALA A 11 -8.76 -35.19 -26.95
N PRO A 12 -10.09 -35.03 -26.80
CA PRO A 12 -10.68 -33.71 -26.59
C PRO A 12 -10.06 -33.10 -25.33
N ALA A 13 -9.50 -31.90 -25.45
CA ALA A 13 -8.87 -31.22 -24.34
C ALA A 13 -9.86 -31.06 -23.18
N GLU A 14 -9.47 -31.43 -21.97
CA GLU A 14 -10.34 -31.36 -20.79
C GLU A 14 -10.60 -29.88 -20.43
N VAL A 15 -11.87 -29.47 -20.48
CA VAL A 15 -12.28 -28.11 -20.10
C VAL A 15 -12.17 -27.98 -18.58
N THR A 16 -11.30 -27.10 -18.11
CA THR A 16 -11.14 -26.81 -16.68
C THR A 16 -12.25 -25.90 -16.19
N ILE A 17 -12.58 -24.86 -16.97
CA ILE A 17 -13.65 -23.92 -16.65
C ILE A 17 -14.34 -23.44 -17.93
N ARG A 18 -15.67 -23.34 -17.89
CA ARG A 18 -16.52 -22.80 -18.95
C ARG A 18 -17.35 -21.64 -18.42
N LEU A 19 -17.35 -20.55 -19.18
CA LEU A 19 -18.16 -19.37 -18.95
C LEU A 19 -19.17 -19.28 -20.09
N SER A 20 -20.46 -19.21 -19.78
CA SER A 20 -21.52 -19.18 -20.78
C SER A 20 -22.44 -17.98 -20.57
N ASN A 21 -22.53 -17.11 -21.58
CA ASN A 21 -23.39 -15.93 -21.61
C ASN A 21 -23.22 -15.01 -20.38
N ILE A 22 -21.98 -14.82 -19.93
CA ILE A 22 -21.66 -14.00 -18.75
C ILE A 22 -21.84 -12.52 -19.09
N SER A 23 -22.68 -11.85 -18.30
CA SER A 23 -22.85 -10.40 -18.37
C SER A 23 -22.72 -9.75 -17.00
N LYS A 24 -22.19 -8.52 -16.97
CA LYS A 24 -22.03 -7.72 -15.76
C LYS A 24 -22.22 -6.24 -16.03
N TYR A 25 -23.06 -5.60 -15.21
CA TYR A 25 -23.40 -4.18 -15.28
C TYR A 25 -23.03 -3.48 -13.96
N TYR A 26 -22.45 -2.27 -14.06
CA TYR A 26 -22.17 -1.40 -12.90
C TYR A 26 -22.77 -0.03 -13.12
N ALA A 27 -23.72 0.40 -12.28
CA ALA A 27 -24.21 1.79 -12.21
C ALA A 27 -24.36 2.49 -13.59
N GLY A 28 -25.01 1.81 -14.56
CA GLY A 28 -25.25 2.33 -15.91
C GLY A 28 -24.18 2.04 -16.97
N VAL A 29 -23.09 1.35 -16.63
CA VAL A 29 -22.00 0.92 -17.53
C VAL A 29 -22.02 -0.59 -17.70
N THR A 30 -22.07 -1.06 -18.95
CA THR A 30 -21.90 -2.48 -19.30
C THR A 30 -20.41 -2.84 -19.23
N ALA A 31 -20.03 -3.73 -18.32
CA ALA A 31 -18.64 -4.18 -18.19
C ALA A 31 -18.37 -5.50 -18.92
N LEU A 32 -19.36 -6.39 -18.98
CA LEU A 32 -19.34 -7.60 -19.81
C LEU A 32 -20.73 -7.83 -20.38
N GLU A 33 -20.81 -8.26 -21.63
CA GLU A 33 -22.06 -8.59 -22.32
C GLU A 33 -21.91 -9.89 -23.11
N ASN A 34 -22.69 -10.91 -22.71
CA ASN A 34 -22.80 -12.22 -23.37
C ASN A 34 -21.45 -12.91 -23.66
N VAL A 35 -20.50 -12.81 -22.72
CA VAL A 35 -19.18 -13.43 -22.89
C VAL A 35 -19.26 -14.94 -22.69
N THR A 36 -18.80 -15.68 -23.70
CA THR A 36 -18.72 -17.15 -23.69
C THR A 36 -17.30 -17.59 -24.05
N VAL A 37 -16.64 -18.31 -23.14
CA VAL A 37 -15.26 -18.76 -23.31
C VAL A 37 -14.98 -20.02 -22.48
N GLU A 38 -14.13 -20.91 -23.02
CA GLU A 38 -13.68 -22.14 -22.37
C GLU A 38 -12.16 -22.08 -22.17
N PHE A 39 -11.69 -22.54 -21.01
CA PHE A 39 -10.26 -22.67 -20.69
C PHE A 39 -9.92 -24.14 -20.42
N TYR A 40 -8.87 -24.64 -21.07
CA TYR A 40 -8.53 -26.06 -21.11
C TYR A 40 -7.31 -26.37 -20.24
N ALA A 41 -7.28 -27.59 -19.69
CA ALA A 41 -6.12 -28.10 -19.00
C ALA A 41 -4.93 -28.23 -19.96
N ASN A 42 -3.71 -28.00 -19.46
CA ASN A 42 -2.47 -28.02 -20.24
C ASN A 42 -2.35 -26.92 -21.30
N GLU A 43 -3.13 -25.84 -21.15
CA GLU A 43 -3.15 -24.74 -22.09
C GLU A 43 -2.85 -23.41 -21.38
N VAL A 44 -2.04 -22.57 -22.02
CA VAL A 44 -1.88 -21.16 -21.72
C VAL A 44 -2.74 -20.36 -22.72
N HIS A 45 -3.80 -19.76 -22.20
CA HIS A 45 -4.75 -18.96 -22.94
C HIS A 45 -4.54 -17.48 -22.61
N ALA A 46 -4.17 -16.68 -23.60
CA ALA A 46 -4.03 -15.24 -23.46
C ALA A 46 -5.40 -14.51 -23.55
N VAL A 47 -5.67 -13.56 -22.64
CA VAL A 47 -6.83 -12.65 -22.79
C VAL A 47 -6.33 -11.24 -23.04
N LEU A 48 -6.78 -10.69 -24.16
CA LEU A 48 -6.43 -9.37 -24.64
C LEU A 48 -7.65 -8.48 -24.77
N GLY A 49 -7.41 -7.19 -24.83
CA GLY A 49 -8.41 -6.16 -24.98
C GLY A 49 -7.90 -4.83 -24.48
N GLU A 50 -8.60 -3.75 -24.79
CA GLU A 50 -8.30 -2.43 -24.25
C GLU A 50 -8.52 -2.37 -22.73
N ASN A 51 -8.03 -1.31 -22.10
CA ASN A 51 -8.39 -1.01 -20.71
C ASN A 51 -9.87 -0.69 -20.64
N GLY A 52 -10.57 -1.34 -19.71
CA GLY A 52 -12.03 -1.25 -19.66
C GLY A 52 -12.77 -2.21 -20.61
N ALA A 53 -12.08 -3.03 -21.39
CA ALA A 53 -12.72 -4.07 -22.23
C ALA A 53 -13.39 -5.21 -21.44
N GLY A 54 -13.32 -5.20 -20.09
CA GLY A 54 -13.95 -6.20 -19.23
C GLY A 54 -13.00 -7.29 -18.71
N LYS A 55 -11.71 -7.31 -19.06
CA LYS A 55 -10.72 -8.33 -18.64
C LYS A 55 -10.69 -8.53 -17.11
N SER A 56 -10.49 -7.46 -16.35
CA SER A 56 -10.45 -7.54 -14.88
C SER A 56 -11.82 -7.91 -14.28
N THR A 57 -12.92 -7.55 -14.94
CA THR A 57 -14.27 -7.97 -14.51
C THR A 57 -14.46 -9.47 -14.72
N LEU A 58 -14.00 -10.01 -15.85
CA LEU A 58 -14.01 -11.45 -16.14
C LEU A 58 -13.21 -12.21 -15.09
N MET A 59 -11.99 -11.75 -14.78
CA MET A 59 -11.18 -12.32 -13.70
C MET A 59 -11.88 -12.29 -12.35
N LYS A 60 -12.46 -11.15 -11.96
CA LYS A 60 -13.13 -10.99 -10.66
C LYS A 60 -14.33 -11.92 -10.52
N ILE A 61 -15.00 -12.24 -11.63
CA ILE A 61 -16.07 -13.23 -11.71
C ILE A 61 -15.51 -14.64 -11.52
N ILE A 62 -14.45 -15.02 -12.24
CA ILE A 62 -13.79 -16.33 -12.07
C ILE A 62 -13.24 -16.50 -10.64
N ALA A 63 -12.76 -15.42 -10.03
CA ALA A 63 -12.28 -15.36 -8.66
C ALA A 63 -13.39 -15.46 -7.59
N GLY A 64 -14.66 -15.33 -7.98
CA GLY A 64 -15.79 -15.24 -7.05
C GLY A 64 -15.85 -13.96 -6.23
N THR A 65 -15.03 -12.95 -6.54
CA THR A 65 -15.08 -11.63 -5.87
C THR A 65 -16.28 -10.79 -6.31
N ILE A 66 -16.80 -11.06 -7.50
CA ILE A 66 -17.97 -10.40 -8.08
C ILE A 66 -18.87 -11.45 -8.71
N GLN A 67 -20.18 -11.38 -8.47
CA GLN A 67 -21.14 -12.25 -9.15
C GLN A 67 -21.50 -11.66 -10.52
N PRO A 68 -21.62 -12.50 -11.56
CA PRO A 68 -22.25 -12.08 -12.81
C PRO A 68 -23.73 -11.76 -12.58
N ASP A 69 -24.30 -10.88 -13.40
CA ASP A 69 -25.74 -10.57 -13.33
C ASP A 69 -26.56 -11.58 -14.14
N THR A 70 -25.99 -12.11 -15.23
CA THR A 70 -26.54 -13.21 -16.03
C THR A 70 -25.43 -14.16 -16.47
N GLY A 71 -25.82 -15.38 -16.88
CA GLY A 71 -24.91 -16.40 -17.37
C GLY A 71 -24.56 -17.46 -16.33
N GLN A 72 -23.68 -18.39 -16.72
CA GLN A 72 -23.38 -19.58 -15.96
C GLN A 72 -21.87 -19.88 -15.99
N ILE A 73 -21.36 -20.38 -14.85
CA ILE A 73 -19.97 -20.81 -14.69
C ILE A 73 -19.97 -22.30 -14.37
N GLU A 74 -19.18 -23.07 -15.12
CA GLU A 74 -18.95 -24.49 -14.89
C GLU A 74 -17.46 -24.74 -14.65
N PHE A 75 -17.11 -25.56 -13.67
CA PHE A 75 -15.74 -25.97 -13.38
C PHE A 75 -15.65 -27.49 -13.50
N GLY A 76 -14.92 -27.98 -14.50
CA GLY A 76 -15.14 -29.31 -15.07
C GLY A 76 -16.61 -29.47 -15.48
N ASP A 77 -17.25 -30.56 -15.04
CA ASP A 77 -18.68 -30.83 -15.34
C ASP A 77 -19.65 -30.25 -14.31
N ARG A 78 -19.20 -29.39 -13.39
CA ARG A 78 -20.03 -28.89 -12.27
C ARG A 78 -20.35 -27.41 -12.41
N ILE A 79 -21.63 -27.09 -12.36
CA ILE A 79 -22.11 -25.72 -12.28
C ILE A 79 -21.74 -25.13 -10.91
N VAL A 80 -21.02 -24.01 -10.91
CA VAL A 80 -20.54 -23.31 -9.71
C VAL A 80 -21.11 -21.90 -9.69
N SER A 81 -22.32 -21.76 -9.17
CA SER A 81 -22.94 -20.45 -8.92
C SER A 81 -23.77 -20.50 -7.63
N PRO A 82 -23.54 -19.61 -6.66
CA PRO A 82 -22.59 -18.49 -6.67
C PRO A 82 -21.14 -18.90 -6.33
N LEU A 83 -20.16 -18.28 -7.00
CA LEU A 83 -18.73 -18.47 -6.74
C LEU A 83 -18.26 -17.42 -5.71
N SER A 84 -17.54 -17.82 -4.68
CA SER A 84 -16.96 -16.93 -3.66
C SER A 84 -15.44 -17.11 -3.65
N PRO A 85 -14.64 -16.19 -3.10
CA PRO A 85 -13.19 -16.37 -3.05
C PRO A 85 -12.78 -17.67 -2.33
N ASP A 86 -13.47 -18.01 -1.23
CA ASP A 86 -13.25 -19.25 -0.48
C ASP A 86 -13.54 -20.48 -1.35
N SER A 87 -14.65 -20.47 -2.12
CA SER A 87 -15.00 -21.61 -2.99
C SER A 87 -14.14 -21.68 -4.26
N ALA A 88 -13.67 -20.55 -4.79
CA ALA A 88 -12.73 -20.50 -5.92
C ALA A 88 -11.40 -21.16 -5.54
N VAL A 89 -10.84 -20.82 -4.37
CA VAL A 89 -9.62 -21.44 -3.85
C VAL A 89 -9.84 -22.93 -3.61
N ALA A 90 -10.99 -23.34 -3.07
CA ALA A 90 -11.33 -24.76 -2.86
C ALA A 90 -11.43 -25.57 -4.17
N LEU A 91 -11.79 -24.93 -5.29
CA LEU A 91 -11.78 -25.53 -6.62
C LEU A 91 -10.37 -25.61 -7.25
N GLY A 92 -9.38 -24.97 -6.62
CA GLY A 92 -8.01 -24.90 -7.11
C GLY A 92 -7.76 -23.73 -8.08
N ILE A 93 -8.51 -22.64 -7.95
CA ILE A 93 -8.27 -21.39 -8.70
C ILE A 93 -7.26 -20.53 -7.93
N ALA A 94 -6.14 -20.18 -8.58
CA ALA A 94 -5.14 -19.25 -8.05
C ALA A 94 -5.03 -18.00 -8.94
N ILE A 95 -4.76 -16.85 -8.33
CA ILE A 95 -4.69 -15.57 -9.04
C ILE A 95 -3.46 -14.79 -8.56
N SER A 96 -2.68 -14.26 -9.51
CA SER A 96 -1.71 -13.18 -9.27
C SER A 96 -2.25 -11.92 -9.91
N PHE A 97 -2.35 -10.84 -9.12
CA PHE A 97 -2.93 -9.58 -9.54
C PHE A 97 -1.86 -8.62 -10.06
N GLN A 98 -2.25 -7.67 -10.92
CA GLN A 98 -1.35 -6.61 -11.38
C GLN A 98 -0.70 -5.83 -10.22
N HIS A 99 -1.43 -5.63 -9.12
CA HIS A 99 -0.89 -5.12 -7.87
C HIS A 99 -0.83 -6.23 -6.83
N PRO A 100 0.36 -6.70 -6.45
CA PRO A 100 0.51 -7.86 -5.58
C PRO A 100 -0.21 -7.69 -4.24
N ALA A 101 -1.04 -8.66 -3.88
CA ALA A 101 -1.69 -8.76 -2.57
C ALA A 101 -0.69 -9.27 -1.52
N ILE A 102 0.25 -8.38 -1.17
CA ILE A 102 1.34 -8.64 -0.21
C ILE A 102 1.16 -7.74 1.02
N LEU A 103 1.22 -8.35 2.19
CA LEU A 103 1.09 -7.67 3.47
C LEU A 103 2.47 -7.21 3.93
N GLY A 104 2.75 -5.91 3.78
CA GLY A 104 4.08 -5.33 3.99
C GLY A 104 4.62 -5.47 5.42
N ASP A 105 3.74 -5.46 6.42
CA ASP A 105 4.14 -5.60 7.82
C ASP A 105 4.42 -7.03 8.25
N LEU A 106 3.92 -8.01 7.49
CA LEU A 106 4.19 -9.42 7.73
C LEU A 106 5.51 -9.82 7.09
N THR A 107 6.15 -10.82 7.70
CA THR A 107 7.32 -11.48 7.10
C THR A 107 6.93 -12.27 5.85
N VAL A 108 7.92 -12.64 5.04
CA VAL A 108 7.74 -13.53 3.89
C VAL A 108 7.05 -14.83 4.33
N LEU A 109 7.52 -15.45 5.41
CA LEU A 109 6.91 -16.65 5.97
C LEU A 109 5.44 -16.43 6.37
N GLU A 110 5.16 -15.36 7.10
CA GLU A 110 3.80 -15.05 7.55
C GLU A 110 2.85 -14.75 6.38
N ASN A 111 3.34 -14.12 5.31
CA ASN A 111 2.57 -13.94 4.08
C ASN A 111 2.15 -15.28 3.47
N PHE A 112 3.04 -16.28 3.45
CA PHE A 112 2.72 -17.63 2.99
C PHE A 112 1.73 -18.33 3.93
N GLN A 113 2.01 -18.34 5.24
CA GLN A 113 1.17 -19.04 6.21
C GLN A 113 -0.25 -18.48 6.32
N LEU A 114 -0.43 -17.19 6.04
CA LEU A 114 -1.74 -16.56 6.03
C LEU A 114 -2.50 -16.80 4.71
N ALA A 115 -1.81 -16.71 3.57
CA ALA A 115 -2.43 -16.84 2.25
C ALA A 115 -2.74 -18.29 1.86
N LEU A 116 -1.95 -19.26 2.33
CA LEU A 116 -2.13 -20.67 1.99
C LEU A 116 -3.08 -21.38 2.97
N PRO A 117 -3.95 -22.28 2.48
CA PRO A 117 -4.72 -23.19 3.34
C PRO A 117 -3.82 -24.02 4.29
N PRO A 118 -4.26 -24.28 5.54
CA PRO A 118 -3.49 -25.10 6.48
C PRO A 118 -3.13 -26.50 5.95
N SER A 119 -3.99 -27.08 5.12
CA SER A 119 -3.80 -28.40 4.51
C SER A 119 -2.56 -28.50 3.63
N ILE A 120 -2.09 -27.38 3.07
CA ILE A 120 -0.87 -27.37 2.25
C ILE A 120 0.39 -27.62 3.09
N PHE A 121 0.33 -27.29 4.39
CA PHE A 121 1.42 -27.52 5.33
C PHE A 121 1.34 -28.91 6.00
N GLU A 122 0.36 -29.74 5.65
CA GLU A 122 0.29 -31.11 6.17
C GLU A 122 1.45 -31.94 5.59
N GLY A 123 2.28 -32.50 6.47
CA GLY A 123 3.43 -33.32 6.08
C GLY A 123 4.72 -32.55 5.75
N LYS A 124 4.73 -31.21 5.81
CA LYS A 124 5.94 -30.41 5.60
C LYS A 124 5.97 -29.14 6.46
N SER A 125 7.14 -28.73 6.94
CA SER A 125 7.23 -27.48 7.69
C SER A 125 6.91 -26.28 6.79
N ALA A 126 6.24 -25.27 7.34
CA ALA A 126 5.93 -24.04 6.61
C ALA A 126 7.19 -23.35 6.06
N THR A 127 8.31 -23.47 6.78
CA THR A 127 9.61 -22.95 6.38
C THR A 127 10.12 -23.64 5.12
N ASP A 128 10.09 -24.98 5.08
CA ASP A 128 10.62 -25.75 3.95
C ASP A 128 9.75 -25.59 2.71
N LEU A 129 8.43 -25.60 2.88
CA LEU A 129 7.49 -25.36 1.79
C LEU A 129 7.66 -23.96 1.20
N THR A 130 7.77 -22.94 2.05
CA THR A 130 7.97 -21.56 1.59
C THR A 130 9.29 -21.44 0.82
N ARG A 131 10.37 -22.05 1.31
CA ARG A 131 11.67 -22.01 0.63
C ARG A 131 11.63 -22.69 -0.73
N GLU A 132 10.95 -23.82 -0.84
CA GLU A 132 10.75 -24.52 -2.11
C GLU A 132 9.95 -23.66 -3.08
N ALA A 133 8.79 -23.14 -2.67
CA ALA A 133 7.94 -22.31 -3.52
C ALA A 133 8.64 -21.04 -4.03
N LEU A 134 9.47 -20.41 -3.19
CA LEU A 134 10.28 -19.26 -3.59
C LEU A 134 11.38 -19.66 -4.60
N ALA A 135 12.03 -20.81 -4.40
CA ALA A 135 13.02 -21.31 -5.33
C ALA A 135 12.42 -21.65 -6.71
N GLU A 136 11.16 -22.11 -6.76
CA GLU A 136 10.46 -22.41 -8.01
C GLU A 136 10.29 -21.19 -8.93
N VAL A 137 10.26 -19.98 -8.37
CA VAL A 137 10.16 -18.72 -9.11
C VAL A 137 11.51 -17.97 -9.17
N GLY A 138 12.61 -18.60 -8.77
CA GLY A 138 13.94 -18.01 -8.78
C GLY A 138 14.17 -16.93 -7.71
N LEU A 139 13.36 -16.88 -6.65
CA LEU A 139 13.45 -15.89 -5.59
C LEU A 139 14.21 -16.46 -4.38
N ASP A 140 15.41 -15.94 -4.08
CA ASP A 140 16.20 -16.32 -2.89
C ASP A 140 16.22 -15.17 -1.87
N ILE A 141 15.35 -15.27 -0.85
CA ILE A 141 15.23 -14.27 0.22
C ILE A 141 15.04 -14.92 1.60
N PRO A 142 15.52 -14.28 2.69
CA PRO A 142 15.29 -14.78 4.04
C PRO A 142 13.80 -14.70 4.42
N LEU A 143 13.28 -15.77 5.03
CA LEU A 143 11.84 -15.89 5.32
C LEU A 143 11.35 -14.99 6.47
N ASN A 144 12.26 -14.54 7.32
CA ASN A 144 11.98 -13.65 8.46
C ASN A 144 12.04 -12.15 8.09
N VAL A 145 12.38 -11.83 6.84
CA VAL A 145 12.36 -10.45 6.35
C VAL A 145 10.91 -10.03 6.10
N ARG A 146 10.60 -8.78 6.42
CA ARG A 146 9.29 -8.17 6.15
C ARG A 146 9.09 -7.88 4.68
N ALA A 147 7.86 -8.07 4.20
CA ALA A 147 7.57 -7.90 2.79
C ALA A 147 7.66 -6.43 2.32
N ASP A 148 7.59 -5.46 3.24
CA ASP A 148 7.84 -4.04 2.94
C ASP A 148 9.30 -3.74 2.58
N GLN A 149 10.24 -4.64 2.88
CA GLN A 149 11.66 -4.52 2.51
C GLN A 149 11.97 -5.08 1.11
N LEU A 150 10.98 -5.75 0.49
CA LEU A 150 11.12 -6.31 -0.85
C LEU A 150 10.91 -5.21 -1.90
N ASN A 151 11.71 -5.27 -2.96
CA ASN A 151 11.45 -4.45 -4.14
C ASN A 151 10.19 -4.95 -4.89
N ILE A 152 9.73 -4.19 -5.89
CA ILE A 152 8.48 -4.48 -6.60
C ILE A 152 8.56 -5.85 -7.30
N ALA A 153 9.64 -6.13 -8.03
CA ALA A 153 9.87 -7.41 -8.69
C ALA A 153 9.80 -8.61 -7.72
N GLN A 154 10.45 -8.50 -6.55
CA GLN A 154 10.42 -9.51 -5.50
C GLN A 154 9.01 -9.72 -4.93
N LYS A 155 8.19 -8.68 -4.83
CA LYS A 155 6.79 -8.79 -4.39
C LYS A 155 5.93 -9.53 -5.41
N HIS A 156 6.13 -9.31 -6.71
CA HIS A 156 5.47 -10.06 -7.77
C HIS A 156 5.86 -11.54 -7.73
N LEU A 157 7.15 -11.84 -7.68
CA LEU A 157 7.63 -13.23 -7.57
C LEU A 157 7.11 -13.91 -6.31
N LEU A 158 7.05 -13.19 -5.18
CA LEU A 158 6.44 -13.69 -3.94
C LEU A 158 4.96 -14.03 -4.12
N GLU A 159 4.18 -13.21 -4.82
CA GLU A 159 2.78 -13.50 -5.10
C GLU A 159 2.60 -14.72 -6.01
N ILE A 160 3.39 -14.79 -7.10
CA ILE A 160 3.38 -15.93 -8.02
C ILE A 160 3.77 -17.22 -7.27
N ALA A 161 4.78 -17.18 -6.40
CA ALA A 161 5.17 -18.32 -5.59
C ALA A 161 4.04 -18.82 -4.68
N LYS A 162 3.27 -17.90 -4.05
CA LYS A 162 2.07 -18.26 -3.29
C LYS A 162 1.01 -18.92 -4.17
N ALA A 163 0.77 -18.37 -5.36
CA ALA A 163 -0.21 -18.91 -6.32
C ALA A 163 0.19 -20.30 -6.83
N LEU A 164 1.47 -20.56 -7.06
CA LEU A 164 1.95 -21.88 -7.49
C LEU A 164 2.00 -22.91 -6.36
N ALA A 165 2.22 -22.48 -5.12
CA ALA A 165 2.28 -23.36 -3.95
C ALA A 165 0.98 -24.15 -3.72
N ILE A 166 -0.19 -23.64 -4.16
CA ILE A 166 -1.47 -24.35 -4.06
C ILE A 166 -1.67 -25.43 -5.14
N ARG A 167 -0.73 -25.57 -6.10
CA ARG A 167 -0.83 -26.45 -7.27
C ARG A 167 -2.19 -26.29 -7.98
N PRO A 168 -2.45 -25.09 -8.53
CA PRO A 168 -3.77 -24.75 -9.04
C PRO A 168 -4.17 -25.60 -10.25
N LYS A 169 -5.48 -25.85 -10.35
CA LYS A 169 -6.10 -26.37 -11.58
C LYS A 169 -6.28 -25.26 -12.61
N LEU A 170 -6.56 -24.04 -12.14
CA LEU A 170 -6.63 -22.83 -12.95
C LEU A 170 -5.74 -21.75 -12.34
N LEU A 171 -4.73 -21.28 -13.08
CA LEU A 171 -3.85 -20.19 -12.69
C LEU A 171 -4.15 -18.95 -13.53
N ILE A 172 -4.49 -17.83 -12.90
CA ILE A 172 -4.71 -16.55 -13.56
C ILE A 172 -3.53 -15.62 -13.25
N LEU A 173 -2.92 -15.06 -14.29
CA LEU A 173 -1.80 -14.14 -14.18
C LEU A 173 -2.14 -12.82 -14.87
N ASP A 174 -2.22 -11.75 -14.09
CA ASP A 174 -2.58 -10.41 -14.55
C ASP A 174 -1.36 -9.51 -14.69
N GLU A 175 -0.89 -9.31 -15.92
CA GLU A 175 0.31 -8.54 -16.26
C GLU A 175 1.53 -8.84 -15.35
N PRO A 176 1.90 -10.13 -15.18
CA PRO A 176 2.85 -10.55 -14.14
C PRO A 176 4.30 -10.08 -14.40
N THR A 177 4.60 -9.63 -15.62
CA THR A 177 5.93 -9.23 -16.12
C THR A 177 6.16 -7.73 -16.10
N SER A 178 5.16 -6.92 -15.75
CA SER A 178 5.21 -5.45 -15.81
C SER A 178 6.37 -4.83 -15.01
N ALA A 179 6.77 -5.45 -13.91
CA ALA A 179 7.88 -5.02 -13.05
C ALA A 179 9.14 -5.91 -13.15
N LEU A 180 9.20 -6.82 -14.13
CA LEU A 180 10.28 -7.79 -14.28
C LEU A 180 11.20 -7.43 -15.46
N GLY A 181 12.51 -7.64 -15.27
CA GLY A 181 13.47 -7.59 -16.37
C GLY A 181 13.41 -8.83 -17.25
N LYS A 182 14.00 -8.77 -18.45
CA LYS A 182 13.94 -9.84 -19.47
C LYS A 182 14.29 -11.24 -18.95
N ASP A 183 15.42 -11.38 -18.26
CA ASP A 183 15.85 -12.68 -17.72
C ASP A 183 14.83 -13.28 -16.73
N ALA A 184 14.22 -12.46 -15.88
CA ALA A 184 13.21 -12.90 -14.92
C ALA A 184 11.89 -13.26 -15.60
N THR A 185 11.51 -12.52 -16.65
CA THR A 185 10.36 -12.82 -17.49
C THR A 185 10.52 -14.16 -18.20
N ASP A 186 11.69 -14.44 -18.79
CA ASP A 186 11.96 -15.71 -19.46
C ASP A 186 11.89 -16.90 -18.47
N MET A 187 12.46 -16.75 -17.27
CA MET A 187 12.35 -17.75 -16.19
C MET A 187 10.89 -18.02 -15.78
N LEU A 188 10.08 -16.96 -15.66
CA LEU A 188 8.67 -17.07 -15.35
C LEU A 188 7.92 -17.84 -16.44
N PHE A 189 8.20 -17.55 -17.71
CA PHE A 189 7.55 -18.22 -18.84
C PHE A 189 7.88 -19.70 -18.90
N ASP A 190 9.15 -20.07 -18.68
CA ASP A 190 9.53 -21.47 -18.59
C ASP A 190 8.80 -22.17 -17.44
N ARG A 191 8.63 -21.49 -16.30
CA ARG A 191 7.89 -22.07 -15.17
C ARG A 191 6.41 -22.24 -15.47
N ILE A 192 5.78 -21.25 -16.10
CA ILE A 192 4.37 -21.34 -16.51
C ILE A 192 4.15 -22.51 -17.47
N ARG A 193 5.03 -22.72 -18.46
CA ARG A 193 4.96 -23.89 -19.35
C ARG A 193 5.04 -25.21 -18.59
N GLN A 194 5.93 -25.30 -17.59
CA GLN A 194 6.05 -26.48 -16.73
C GLN A 194 4.81 -26.71 -15.84
N VAL A 195 4.13 -25.64 -15.44
CA VAL A 195 2.89 -25.73 -14.65
C VAL A 195 1.74 -26.16 -15.55
N ALA A 196 1.61 -25.55 -16.73
CA ALA A 196 0.61 -25.93 -17.72
C ALA A 196 0.73 -27.41 -18.08
N SER A 197 1.94 -27.91 -18.40
CA SER A 197 2.16 -29.31 -18.78
C SER A 197 1.85 -30.36 -17.70
N LYS A 198 1.54 -29.93 -16.46
CA LYS A 198 1.11 -30.78 -15.35
C LYS A 198 -0.41 -30.79 -15.15
N GLY A 199 -1.20 -30.34 -16.12
CA GLY A 199 -2.66 -30.33 -16.06
C GLY A 199 -3.29 -29.03 -15.60
N THR A 200 -2.52 -27.95 -15.45
CA THR A 200 -3.06 -26.63 -15.07
C THR A 200 -3.52 -25.87 -16.32
N ALA A 201 -4.72 -25.31 -16.28
CA ALA A 201 -5.15 -24.27 -17.22
C ALA A 201 -4.53 -22.93 -16.79
N VAL A 202 -3.88 -22.20 -17.69
CA VAL A 202 -3.28 -20.91 -17.40
C VAL A 202 -3.97 -19.82 -18.19
N LEU A 203 -4.56 -18.87 -17.48
CA LEU A 203 -5.11 -17.65 -18.04
C LEU A 203 -4.07 -16.53 -17.91
N TYR A 204 -3.52 -16.09 -19.04
CA TYR A 204 -2.46 -15.08 -19.09
C TYR A 204 -3.01 -13.76 -19.62
N ILE A 205 -2.98 -12.70 -18.84
CA ILE A 205 -3.50 -11.39 -19.23
C ILE A 205 -2.33 -10.46 -19.46
N THR A 206 -2.27 -9.91 -20.67
CA THR A 206 -1.21 -9.01 -21.09
C THR A 206 -1.71 -8.12 -22.21
N HIS A 207 -1.07 -6.97 -22.37
CA HIS A 207 -1.22 -6.10 -23.54
C HIS A 207 -0.02 -6.23 -24.49
N ARG A 208 0.98 -7.07 -24.17
CA ARG A 208 2.24 -7.18 -24.91
C ARG A 208 2.21 -8.38 -25.87
N MET A 209 2.23 -8.13 -27.18
CA MET A 209 2.11 -9.21 -28.18
C MET A 209 3.30 -10.16 -28.13
N ALA A 210 4.50 -9.63 -27.89
CA ALA A 210 5.70 -10.44 -27.74
C ALA A 210 5.54 -11.54 -26.68
N GLU A 211 4.87 -11.25 -25.57
CA GLU A 211 4.60 -12.24 -24.51
C GLU A 211 3.58 -13.29 -24.96
N VAL A 212 2.50 -12.85 -25.61
CA VAL A 212 1.46 -13.74 -26.16
C VAL A 212 2.09 -14.74 -27.13
N ARG A 213 2.91 -14.25 -28.06
CA ARG A 213 3.62 -15.07 -29.06
C ARG A 213 4.60 -16.06 -28.42
N GLN A 214 5.19 -15.68 -27.28
CA GLN A 214 6.17 -16.50 -26.61
C GLN A 214 5.53 -17.64 -25.80
N ILE A 215 4.33 -17.45 -25.23
CA ILE A 215 3.79 -18.38 -24.22
C ILE A 215 2.42 -18.98 -24.50
N ALA A 216 1.53 -18.27 -25.21
CA ALA A 216 0.13 -18.68 -25.32
C ALA A 216 -0.12 -19.59 -26.53
N GLN A 217 -1.09 -20.49 -26.39
CA GLN A 217 -1.59 -21.34 -27.49
C GLN A 217 -2.83 -20.74 -28.12
N ARG A 218 -3.71 -20.12 -27.32
CA ARG A 218 -4.93 -19.45 -27.78
C ARG A 218 -5.03 -18.04 -27.23
N ILE A 219 -5.78 -17.22 -27.95
CA ILE A 219 -6.06 -15.85 -27.59
C ILE A 219 -7.57 -15.60 -27.59
N THR A 220 -8.09 -15.00 -26.53
CA THR A 220 -9.42 -14.38 -26.48
C THR A 220 -9.27 -12.88 -26.57
N ILE A 221 -10.06 -12.25 -27.43
CA ILE A 221 -10.09 -10.79 -27.56
C ILE A 221 -11.42 -10.26 -26.99
N LEU A 222 -11.32 -9.34 -26.04
CA LEU A 222 -12.43 -8.58 -25.49
C LEU A 222 -12.35 -7.13 -25.97
N ARG A 223 -13.49 -6.55 -26.35
CA ARG A 223 -13.60 -5.15 -26.73
C ARG A 223 -14.92 -4.59 -26.26
N ASP A 224 -14.89 -3.45 -25.57
CA ASP A 224 -16.09 -2.77 -25.03
C ASP A 224 -17.02 -3.70 -24.22
N GLY A 225 -16.45 -4.65 -23.47
CA GLY A 225 -17.20 -5.65 -22.69
C GLY A 225 -17.75 -6.83 -23.51
N GLN A 226 -17.56 -6.84 -24.83
CA GLN A 226 -18.03 -7.87 -25.74
C GLN A 226 -16.91 -8.83 -26.15
N PHE A 227 -17.30 -10.08 -26.37
CA PHE A 227 -16.45 -11.16 -26.84
C PHE A 227 -16.26 -11.08 -28.36
N GLN A 228 -15.03 -10.88 -28.83
CA GLN A 228 -14.70 -10.77 -30.26
C GLN A 228 -14.31 -12.11 -30.90
N GLY A 229 -14.03 -13.14 -30.09
CA GLY A 229 -13.66 -14.47 -30.56
C GLY A 229 -12.51 -15.10 -29.78
N VAL A 230 -12.30 -16.40 -30.02
CA VAL A 230 -11.09 -17.14 -29.62
C VAL A 230 -10.39 -17.67 -30.87
N MET A 231 -9.08 -17.50 -30.96
CA MET A 231 -8.27 -18.01 -32.07
C MET A 231 -7.00 -18.68 -31.57
N PRO A 232 -6.44 -19.64 -32.33
CA PRO A 232 -5.08 -20.10 -32.13
C PRO A 232 -4.09 -18.96 -32.39
N VAL A 233 -3.05 -18.84 -31.55
CA VAL A 233 -2.05 -17.77 -31.69
C VAL A 233 -1.30 -17.89 -33.01
N ASP A 234 -1.02 -19.10 -33.49
CA ASP A 234 -0.33 -19.37 -34.75
C ASP A 234 -1.15 -19.03 -36.02
N GLU A 235 -2.46 -18.84 -35.89
CA GLU A 235 -3.38 -18.59 -37.02
C GLU A 235 -3.76 -17.12 -37.21
N ILE A 236 -3.33 -16.21 -36.33
CA ILE A 236 -3.66 -14.78 -36.41
C ILE A 236 -2.42 -13.89 -36.45
N SER A 237 -2.43 -12.83 -37.26
CA SER A 237 -1.35 -11.82 -37.32
C SER A 237 -1.46 -10.76 -36.20
N ASP A 238 -0.35 -10.11 -35.85
CA ASP A 238 -0.38 -9.03 -34.85
C ASP A 238 -1.27 -7.85 -35.29
N ALA A 239 -1.30 -7.57 -36.59
CA ALA A 239 -2.15 -6.53 -37.17
C ALA A 239 -3.65 -6.86 -37.00
N ASP A 240 -4.04 -8.12 -37.20
CA ASP A 240 -5.43 -8.56 -37.03
C ASP A 240 -5.86 -8.52 -35.57
N VAL A 241 -4.99 -8.94 -34.64
CA VAL A 241 -5.24 -8.83 -33.19
C VAL A 241 -5.47 -7.38 -32.80
N LEU A 242 -4.61 -6.46 -33.25
CA LEU A 242 -4.76 -5.03 -32.98
C LEU A 242 -6.04 -4.46 -33.59
N ASN A 243 -6.38 -4.83 -34.83
CA ASN A 243 -7.63 -4.45 -35.46
C ASN A 243 -8.86 -4.94 -34.68
N MET A 244 -8.80 -6.13 -34.09
CA MET A 244 -9.90 -6.65 -33.27
C MET A 244 -10.00 -5.98 -31.89
N ILE A 245 -8.88 -5.52 -31.34
CA ILE A 245 -8.84 -4.77 -30.08
C ILE A 245 -9.37 -3.34 -30.27
N VAL A 246 -8.97 -2.65 -31.34
CA VAL A 246 -9.15 -1.20 -31.52
C VAL A 246 -10.16 -0.84 -32.62
N GLY A 247 -10.25 -1.67 -33.67
CA GLY A 247 -11.08 -1.43 -34.85
C GLY A 247 -10.44 -0.57 -35.95
N ARG A 248 -9.12 -0.33 -35.94
CA ARG A 248 -8.38 0.48 -36.94
C ARG A 248 -6.92 0.05 -37.11
N THR A 249 -6.32 0.35 -38.27
CA THR A 249 -4.94 0.01 -38.65
C THR A 249 -3.86 0.91 -38.01
N LEU A 250 -2.71 0.30 -37.64
CA LEU A 250 -1.55 0.92 -36.98
C LEU A 250 -0.98 2.17 -37.67
N THR A 251 -1.12 2.29 -38.99
CA THR A 251 -0.62 3.44 -39.77
C THR A 251 -1.49 4.69 -39.66
N ASP A 252 -2.74 4.57 -39.21
CA ASP A 252 -3.67 5.70 -39.01
C ASP A 252 -3.60 6.27 -37.57
N ALA A 253 -2.70 5.73 -36.76
CA ALA A 253 -2.52 5.99 -35.33
C ALA A 253 -1.90 7.34 -34.99
N PHE A 254 -0.86 7.72 -35.74
CA PHE A 254 0.00 8.85 -35.38
C PHE A 254 -0.42 10.10 -36.15
N PRO A 255 -0.55 11.25 -35.48
CA PRO A 255 -0.83 12.50 -36.15
C PRO A 255 0.35 12.92 -37.04
N PRO A 256 0.12 13.67 -38.12
CA PRO A 256 1.18 14.10 -39.02
C PRO A 256 2.21 14.98 -38.27
N LYS A 257 3.49 14.70 -38.51
CA LYS A 257 4.63 15.48 -38.00
C LYS A 257 4.68 16.89 -38.58
N ALA A 258 5.42 17.78 -37.93
CA ALA A 258 5.62 19.15 -38.42
C ALA A 258 6.36 19.14 -39.76
N LYS A 259 6.01 20.08 -40.66
CA LYS A 259 6.65 20.23 -41.98
C LYS A 259 7.58 21.43 -42.00
N GLY A 260 8.78 21.25 -42.55
CA GLY A 260 9.77 22.31 -42.80
C GLY A 260 10.74 22.56 -41.64
N ASP A 261 11.83 23.27 -41.94
CA ASP A 261 12.78 23.75 -40.94
C ASP A 261 12.28 25.05 -40.33
N VAL A 262 11.93 25.00 -39.04
CA VAL A 262 11.47 26.17 -38.28
C VAL A 262 12.68 26.76 -37.54
N ALA A 263 12.98 28.04 -37.81
CA ALA A 263 14.15 28.71 -37.21
C ALA A 263 13.89 29.22 -35.79
N GLU A 264 12.63 29.36 -35.38
CA GLU A 264 12.24 29.85 -34.05
C GLU A 264 12.32 28.73 -33.01
N ILE A 265 12.98 29.00 -31.88
CA ILE A 265 13.14 28.06 -30.76
C ILE A 265 12.21 28.47 -29.63
N ASP A 266 11.25 27.60 -29.31
CA ASP A 266 10.30 27.83 -28.21
C ASP A 266 10.91 27.48 -26.85
N PHE A 267 11.82 26.50 -26.80
CA PHE A 267 12.48 26.08 -25.56
C PHE A 267 13.92 25.64 -25.81
N ALA A 268 14.86 26.05 -24.97
CA ALA A 268 16.27 25.69 -25.06
C ALA A 268 16.83 25.24 -23.72
N VAL A 269 17.68 24.20 -23.76
CA VAL A 269 18.41 23.63 -22.64
C VAL A 269 19.89 23.73 -22.94
N GLU A 270 20.66 24.39 -22.06
CA GLU A 270 22.11 24.59 -22.23
C GLU A 270 22.87 24.09 -20.99
N GLY A 271 23.74 23.10 -21.19
CA GLY A 271 24.68 22.59 -20.19
C GLY A 271 24.01 22.00 -18.95
N LEU A 272 22.80 21.44 -19.08
CA LEU A 272 22.02 20.99 -17.94
C LEU A 272 22.64 19.76 -17.28
N SER A 273 22.86 19.82 -15.97
CA SER A 273 23.46 18.74 -15.17
C SER A 273 22.67 18.53 -13.88
N GLY A 274 22.52 17.27 -13.46
CA GLY A 274 21.71 16.92 -12.29
C GLY A 274 21.98 15.50 -11.80
N ASP A 275 21.02 14.92 -11.08
CA ASP A 275 21.14 13.54 -10.63
C ASP A 275 21.09 12.59 -11.85
N LYS A 276 22.13 11.77 -12.00
CA LYS A 276 22.29 10.79 -13.10
C LYS A 276 22.37 11.33 -14.54
N PHE A 277 22.44 12.65 -14.75
CA PHE A 277 22.72 13.24 -16.06
C PHE A 277 23.71 14.41 -15.98
N THR A 278 24.44 14.68 -17.06
CA THR A 278 25.52 15.67 -17.08
C THR A 278 25.66 16.29 -18.48
N ASP A 279 25.75 17.61 -18.53
CA ASP A 279 26.04 18.41 -19.73
C ASP A 279 25.08 18.12 -20.90
N VAL A 280 23.77 18.14 -20.60
CA VAL A 280 22.70 17.92 -21.56
C VAL A 280 22.32 19.25 -22.20
N SER A 281 22.41 19.34 -23.53
CA SER A 281 22.00 20.52 -24.29
C SER A 281 21.15 20.13 -25.50
N PHE A 282 19.99 20.74 -25.67
CA PHE A 282 19.10 20.55 -26.82
C PHE A 282 18.11 21.72 -26.93
N ALA A 283 17.41 21.81 -28.06
CA ALA A 283 16.39 22.84 -28.29
C ALA A 283 15.11 22.20 -28.85
N VAL A 284 13.97 22.83 -28.57
CA VAL A 284 12.65 22.48 -29.11
C VAL A 284 12.23 23.60 -30.05
N PRO A 285 12.30 23.38 -31.38
CA PRO A 285 11.81 24.35 -32.35
C PRO A 285 10.29 24.53 -32.26
N HIS A 286 9.81 25.68 -32.71
CA HIS A 286 8.39 25.99 -32.71
C HIS A 286 7.58 24.97 -33.51
N GLY A 287 6.49 24.48 -32.93
CA GLY A 287 5.63 23.46 -33.56
C GLY A 287 6.19 22.03 -33.59
N LYS A 288 7.39 21.79 -33.03
CA LYS A 288 8.02 20.47 -32.95
C LYS A 288 7.92 19.84 -31.57
N ILE A 289 8.00 18.51 -31.54
CA ILE A 289 8.10 17.68 -30.34
C ILE A 289 9.49 17.03 -30.31
N ILE A 290 10.21 17.20 -29.20
CA ILE A 290 11.49 16.51 -28.94
C ILE A 290 11.22 15.24 -28.13
N GLY A 291 11.75 14.13 -28.62
CA GLY A 291 11.79 12.85 -27.92
C GLY A 291 13.08 12.66 -27.14
N VAL A 292 12.99 11.99 -26.00
CA VAL A 292 14.11 11.55 -25.16
C VAL A 292 14.08 10.03 -25.13
N ALA A 293 15.16 9.39 -25.57
CA ALA A 293 15.30 7.94 -25.65
C ALA A 293 16.47 7.46 -24.79
N GLY A 294 16.51 6.17 -24.46
CA GLY A 294 17.68 5.50 -23.88
C GLY A 294 17.31 4.19 -23.20
N VAL A 295 18.31 3.41 -22.80
CA VAL A 295 18.08 2.22 -21.96
C VAL A 295 17.62 2.65 -20.57
N GLU A 296 16.69 1.91 -19.97
CA GLU A 296 16.14 2.20 -18.64
C GLU A 296 17.26 2.45 -17.60
N GLY A 297 17.13 3.54 -16.84
CA GLY A 297 18.10 3.94 -15.81
C GLY A 297 19.31 4.75 -16.31
N ASN A 298 19.28 5.25 -17.55
CA ASN A 298 20.32 6.12 -18.11
C ASN A 298 20.16 7.62 -17.81
N GLY A 299 19.20 8.00 -16.96
CA GLY A 299 18.99 9.39 -16.52
C GLY A 299 17.83 10.13 -17.21
N GLN A 300 17.00 9.44 -18.00
CA GLN A 300 15.89 10.05 -18.74
C GLN A 300 14.85 10.64 -17.78
N SER A 301 14.31 9.85 -16.86
CA SER A 301 13.30 10.33 -15.91
C SER A 301 13.84 11.43 -14.99
N GLU A 302 15.11 11.36 -14.58
CA GLU A 302 15.76 12.44 -13.82
C GLU A 302 15.89 13.73 -14.63
N LEU A 303 16.24 13.65 -15.92
CA LEU A 303 16.26 14.80 -16.82
C LEU A 303 14.86 15.42 -16.97
N MET A 304 13.83 14.59 -17.17
CA MET A 304 12.43 15.06 -17.29
C MET A 304 11.98 15.80 -16.02
N ARG A 305 12.28 15.27 -14.84
CA ARG A 305 11.97 15.92 -13.55
C ARG A 305 12.73 17.21 -13.33
N ALA A 306 14.00 17.28 -13.77
CA ALA A 306 14.79 18.50 -13.70
C ALA A 306 14.21 19.61 -14.58
N ILE A 307 13.87 19.28 -15.84
CA ILE A 307 13.24 20.23 -16.78
C ILE A 307 11.85 20.66 -16.27
N ALA A 308 11.12 19.79 -15.59
CA ALA A 308 9.85 20.12 -14.95
C ALA A 308 9.96 20.97 -13.67
N GLY A 309 11.17 21.28 -13.20
CA GLY A 309 11.37 22.00 -11.94
C GLY A 309 10.97 21.19 -10.70
N LEU A 310 11.03 19.85 -10.77
CA LEU A 310 10.77 18.94 -9.66
C LEU A 310 12.04 18.47 -8.97
N GLN A 311 13.20 18.61 -9.62
CA GLN A 311 14.51 18.29 -9.09
C GLN A 311 15.51 19.42 -9.35
N PRO A 312 16.43 19.71 -8.41
CA PRO A 312 17.44 20.73 -8.63
C PRO A 312 18.43 20.30 -9.72
N SER A 313 18.81 21.26 -10.58
CA SER A 313 19.79 21.09 -11.64
C SER A 313 20.65 22.35 -11.79
N GLU A 314 21.82 22.18 -12.38
CA GLU A 314 22.71 23.26 -12.83
C GLU A 314 22.61 23.40 -14.35
N GLY A 315 22.80 24.61 -14.89
CA GLY A 315 22.65 24.90 -16.33
C GLY A 315 21.65 26.02 -16.59
N ARG A 316 21.36 26.30 -17.87
CA ARG A 316 20.44 27.37 -18.29
C ARG A 316 19.28 26.76 -19.09
N LEU A 317 18.08 27.23 -18.77
CA LEU A 317 16.84 26.86 -19.43
C LEU A 317 16.17 28.14 -19.92
N GLU A 318 15.76 28.18 -21.18
CA GLU A 318 15.07 29.32 -21.77
C GLU A 318 13.75 28.90 -22.39
N LEU A 319 12.70 29.66 -22.14
CA LEU A 319 11.38 29.48 -22.74
C LEU A 319 10.98 30.76 -23.46
N LYS A 320 10.77 30.69 -24.77
CA LYS A 320 10.45 31.83 -25.66
C LYS A 320 11.42 33.01 -25.46
N GLY A 321 12.72 32.69 -25.37
CA GLY A 321 13.80 33.65 -25.17
C GLY A 321 13.93 34.22 -23.75
N GLN A 322 13.16 33.73 -22.78
CA GLN A 322 13.25 34.14 -21.38
C GLN A 322 13.94 33.06 -20.55
N ALA A 323 15.03 33.43 -19.86
CA ALA A 323 15.69 32.54 -18.92
C ALA A 323 14.76 32.21 -17.74
N LEU A 324 14.58 30.93 -17.44
CA LEU A 324 13.69 30.45 -16.38
C LEU A 324 14.46 30.15 -15.10
N SER A 325 13.96 30.66 -13.97
CA SER A 325 14.38 30.14 -12.67
C SER A 325 13.67 28.82 -12.35
N TYR A 326 14.16 28.11 -11.33
CA TYR A 326 13.49 26.89 -10.83
C TYR A 326 12.03 27.13 -10.44
N GLN A 327 11.70 28.30 -9.89
CA GLN A 327 10.32 28.64 -9.51
C GLN A 327 9.45 28.96 -10.73
N ASP A 328 10.04 29.46 -11.81
CA ASP A 328 9.32 29.74 -13.05
C ASP A 328 8.98 28.43 -13.77
N LEU A 329 9.90 27.45 -13.78
CA LEU A 329 9.63 26.12 -14.33
C LEU A 329 8.41 25.46 -13.67
N GLN A 330 8.30 25.55 -12.34
CA GLN A 330 7.16 24.98 -11.59
C GLN A 330 5.81 25.62 -11.95
N LYS A 331 5.81 26.87 -12.42
CA LYS A 331 4.59 27.59 -12.83
C LYS A 331 4.28 27.44 -14.31
N GLN A 332 5.31 27.33 -15.13
CA GLN A 332 5.19 27.29 -16.59
C GLN A 332 5.11 25.87 -17.14
N THR A 333 5.50 24.85 -16.37
CA THR A 333 5.56 23.47 -16.85
C THR A 333 4.38 22.64 -16.39
N ALA A 334 3.71 22.01 -17.34
CA ALA A 334 2.84 20.88 -17.05
C ALA A 334 3.65 19.59 -17.15
N PHE A 335 3.81 18.90 -16.02
CA PHE A 335 4.48 17.60 -15.96
C PHE A 335 3.47 16.46 -15.97
N MET A 336 3.64 15.52 -16.90
CA MET A 336 2.90 14.26 -16.95
C MET A 336 3.83 13.13 -16.51
N PRO A 337 3.70 12.61 -15.27
CA PRO A 337 4.59 11.59 -14.74
C PRO A 337 4.26 10.19 -15.29
N SER A 338 5.29 9.34 -15.35
CA SER A 338 5.19 7.91 -15.62
C SER A 338 4.40 7.16 -14.52
N ASP A 339 4.68 7.45 -13.25
CA ASP A 339 3.90 6.90 -12.11
C ASP A 339 2.71 7.80 -11.75
N ARG A 340 1.59 7.58 -12.45
CA ARG A 340 0.36 8.34 -12.21
C ARG A 340 -0.23 8.13 -10.81
N LEU A 341 -0.07 6.97 -10.18
CA LEU A 341 -0.74 6.67 -8.91
C LEU A 341 -0.04 7.36 -7.74
N THR A 342 1.29 7.46 -7.79
CA THR A 342 2.05 8.11 -6.72
C THR A 342 2.35 9.58 -6.99
N GLU A 343 2.54 9.97 -8.25
CA GLU A 343 2.96 11.35 -8.61
C GLU A 343 1.91 12.12 -9.40
N GLY A 344 1.02 11.43 -10.12
CA GLY A 344 0.04 12.06 -11.01
C GLY A 344 -1.30 12.40 -10.36
N ILE A 345 -1.77 11.60 -9.39
CA ILE A 345 -3.16 11.60 -8.91
C ILE A 345 -3.23 11.88 -7.41
N ALA A 346 -4.12 12.79 -7.02
CA ALA A 346 -4.52 12.97 -5.63
C ALA A 346 -5.69 12.01 -5.32
N SER A 347 -5.38 10.83 -4.81
CA SER A 347 -6.33 9.71 -4.65
C SER A 347 -7.56 10.00 -3.78
N SER A 348 -7.42 10.91 -2.83
CA SER A 348 -8.49 11.35 -1.93
C SER A 348 -9.44 12.38 -2.54
N LEU A 349 -9.09 12.95 -3.69
CA LEU A 349 -9.85 14.01 -4.35
C LEU A 349 -10.76 13.45 -5.44
N THR A 350 -11.79 14.22 -5.79
CA THR A 350 -12.72 13.86 -6.87
C THR A 350 -12.05 13.97 -8.26
N VAL A 351 -12.73 13.46 -9.28
CA VAL A 351 -12.30 13.61 -10.68
C VAL A 351 -12.17 15.09 -11.07
N ARG A 352 -13.14 15.93 -10.69
CA ARG A 352 -13.11 17.40 -10.92
C ARG A 352 -11.91 18.04 -10.25
N GLU A 353 -11.72 17.77 -8.96
CA GLU A 353 -10.63 18.38 -8.18
C GLU A 353 -9.27 17.98 -8.73
N ASN A 354 -9.10 16.70 -9.12
CA ASN A 354 -7.87 16.23 -9.77
C ASN A 354 -7.55 16.97 -11.07
N ALA A 355 -8.58 17.31 -11.86
CA ALA A 355 -8.41 18.08 -13.08
C ALA A 355 -8.09 19.57 -12.79
N SER A 356 -8.73 20.18 -11.80
CA SER A 356 -8.69 21.64 -11.63
C SER A 356 -7.62 22.14 -10.66
N PHE A 357 -7.07 21.30 -9.77
CA PHE A 357 -6.27 21.81 -8.63
C PHE A 357 -5.02 22.60 -9.06
N GLY A 358 -4.44 22.27 -10.22
CA GLY A 358 -3.29 22.98 -10.79
C GLY A 358 -3.63 24.37 -11.37
N ALA A 359 -4.92 24.71 -11.45
CA ALA A 359 -5.44 25.93 -12.06
C ALA A 359 -6.46 26.67 -11.17
N LEU A 360 -6.54 26.36 -9.86
CA LEU A 360 -7.57 26.91 -8.97
C LEU A 360 -7.58 28.44 -8.92
N ASP A 361 -6.42 29.08 -9.02
CA ASP A 361 -6.31 30.54 -9.01
C ASP A 361 -7.11 31.20 -10.14
N LYS A 362 -7.31 30.50 -11.28
CA LYS A 362 -8.13 30.98 -12.41
C LYS A 362 -9.63 30.92 -12.12
N PHE A 363 -10.04 30.03 -11.23
CA PHE A 363 -11.42 29.84 -10.81
C PHE A 363 -11.73 30.54 -9.49
N ALA A 364 -10.71 30.97 -8.75
CA ALA A 364 -10.84 31.68 -7.49
C ALA A 364 -11.14 33.17 -7.68
N GLN A 365 -11.97 33.71 -6.80
CA GLN A 365 -12.15 35.14 -6.63
C GLN A 365 -12.01 35.48 -5.16
N ARG A 366 -11.05 36.36 -4.81
CA ARG A 366 -10.71 36.70 -3.42
C ARG A 366 -10.41 35.45 -2.56
N GLY A 367 -9.71 34.46 -3.12
CA GLY A 367 -9.35 33.21 -2.43
C GLY A 367 -10.46 32.14 -2.36
N ILE A 368 -11.65 32.40 -2.91
CA ILE A 368 -12.77 31.45 -2.92
C ILE A 368 -12.99 30.94 -4.35
N VAL A 369 -12.88 29.62 -4.55
CA VAL A 369 -13.14 28.96 -5.83
C VAL A 369 -14.61 29.08 -6.21
N ARG A 370 -14.90 29.62 -7.40
CA ARG A 370 -16.24 29.70 -7.94
C ARG A 370 -16.59 28.37 -8.63
N HIS A 371 -17.23 27.48 -7.88
CA HIS A 371 -17.58 26.12 -8.32
C HIS A 371 -18.23 26.03 -9.72
N ARG A 372 -19.14 26.96 -10.07
CA ARG A 372 -19.76 26.97 -11.42
C ARG A 372 -18.77 27.24 -12.55
N LYS A 373 -17.78 28.12 -12.34
CA LYS A 373 -16.77 28.46 -13.35
C LYS A 373 -15.80 27.29 -13.54
N GLU A 374 -15.40 26.68 -12.42
CA GLU A 374 -14.57 25.48 -12.41
C GLU A 374 -15.26 24.31 -13.13
N MET A 375 -16.49 23.98 -12.77
CA MET A 375 -17.26 22.90 -13.42
C MET A 375 -17.42 23.14 -14.93
N GLY A 376 -17.65 24.39 -15.35
CA GLY A 376 -17.76 24.73 -16.77
C GLY A 376 -16.48 24.42 -17.54
N ALA A 377 -15.33 24.88 -17.02
CA ALA A 377 -14.03 24.66 -17.64
C ALA A 377 -13.62 23.18 -17.66
N VAL A 378 -13.78 22.49 -16.53
CA VAL A 378 -13.52 21.04 -16.44
C VAL A 378 -14.40 20.26 -17.41
N GLY A 379 -15.70 20.60 -17.49
CA GLY A 379 -16.63 19.94 -18.39
C GLY A 379 -16.35 20.19 -19.88
N GLU A 380 -15.72 21.32 -20.24
CA GLU A 380 -15.26 21.60 -21.60
C GLU A 380 -14.05 20.75 -21.96
N VAL A 381 -13.03 20.75 -21.11
CA VAL A 381 -11.81 19.95 -21.31
C VAL A 381 -12.11 18.44 -21.28
N PHE A 382 -13.04 17.99 -20.45
CA PHE A 382 -13.43 16.57 -20.43
C PHE A 382 -14.14 16.15 -21.71
N ARG A 383 -14.89 17.06 -22.35
CA ARG A 383 -15.51 16.79 -23.66
C ARG A 383 -14.48 16.71 -24.77
N SER A 384 -13.47 17.59 -24.78
CA SER A 384 -12.39 17.50 -25.78
C SER A 384 -11.54 16.25 -25.62
N LEU A 385 -11.26 15.85 -24.38
CA LEU A 385 -10.48 14.65 -24.03
C LEU A 385 -11.30 13.35 -24.02
N SER A 386 -12.60 13.41 -24.33
CA SER A 386 -13.51 12.26 -24.25
C SER A 386 -13.37 11.45 -22.94
N VAL A 387 -13.30 12.15 -21.80
CA VAL A 387 -13.19 11.53 -20.47
C VAL A 387 -14.51 10.83 -20.14
N LYS A 388 -14.47 9.50 -20.04
CA LYS A 388 -15.62 8.68 -19.63
C LYS A 388 -15.71 8.68 -18.11
N ALA A 389 -16.25 9.75 -17.53
CA ALA A 389 -16.58 9.84 -16.11
C ALA A 389 -18.10 9.95 -15.94
N GLY A 390 -18.73 8.95 -15.31
CA GLY A 390 -20.17 8.97 -15.04
C GLY A 390 -20.60 10.10 -14.09
N ASN A 391 -19.68 10.56 -13.24
CA ASN A 391 -19.85 11.70 -12.35
C ASN A 391 -18.48 12.34 -12.06
N SER A 392 -18.33 13.65 -12.27
CA SER A 392 -17.09 14.39 -11.97
C SER A 392 -16.80 14.52 -10.47
N GLU A 393 -17.81 14.35 -9.61
CA GLU A 393 -17.66 14.32 -8.15
C GLU A 393 -17.35 12.91 -7.62
N ALA A 394 -17.27 11.89 -8.48
CA ALA A 394 -16.83 10.56 -8.05
C ALA A 394 -15.35 10.59 -7.65
N SER A 395 -14.94 9.62 -6.83
CA SER A 395 -13.53 9.39 -6.54
C SER A 395 -12.75 9.11 -7.83
N ILE A 396 -11.57 9.72 -7.98
CA ILE A 396 -10.68 9.49 -9.13
C ILE A 396 -10.29 8.01 -9.29
N LEU A 397 -10.25 7.26 -8.19
CA LEU A 397 -9.92 5.83 -8.17
C LEU A 397 -11.02 4.95 -8.82
N SER A 398 -12.22 5.49 -9.01
CA SER A 398 -13.29 4.78 -9.72
C SER A 398 -13.11 4.75 -11.24
N LEU A 399 -12.28 5.64 -11.79
CA LEU A 399 -12.01 5.69 -13.23
C LEU A 399 -11.00 4.63 -13.66
N SER A 400 -11.10 4.19 -14.92
CA SER A 400 -10.06 3.36 -15.53
C SER A 400 -8.74 4.13 -15.66
N GLY A 401 -7.60 3.43 -15.72
CA GLY A 401 -6.29 4.05 -15.84
C GLY A 401 -6.15 5.04 -17.02
N GLY A 402 -6.73 4.71 -18.18
CA GLY A 402 -6.76 5.63 -19.33
C GLY A 402 -7.54 6.92 -19.04
N ASN A 403 -8.70 6.83 -18.37
CA ASN A 403 -9.47 8.01 -17.98
C ASN A 403 -8.78 8.81 -16.87
N GLN A 404 -8.09 8.15 -15.94
CA GLN A 404 -7.25 8.82 -14.96
C GLN A 404 -6.13 9.63 -15.64
N GLN A 405 -5.47 9.06 -16.66
CA GLN A 405 -4.46 9.77 -17.43
C GLN A 405 -5.05 10.97 -18.16
N LYS A 406 -6.24 10.82 -18.77
CA LYS A 406 -6.95 11.94 -19.39
C LYS A 406 -7.30 13.03 -18.37
N VAL A 407 -7.57 12.70 -17.12
CA VAL A 407 -7.76 13.70 -16.05
C VAL A 407 -6.45 14.42 -15.70
N VAL A 408 -5.32 13.71 -15.64
CA VAL A 408 -3.98 14.31 -15.48
C VAL A 408 -3.66 15.23 -16.66
N MET A 409 -4.02 14.85 -17.88
CA MET A 409 -3.92 15.73 -19.06
C MET A 409 -4.85 16.92 -18.97
N ALA A 410 -6.09 16.73 -18.50
CA ALA A 410 -7.02 17.83 -18.30
C ALA A 410 -6.42 18.88 -17.36
N ARG A 411 -5.72 18.44 -16.31
CA ARG A 411 -4.98 19.33 -15.41
C ARG A 411 -3.86 20.08 -16.13
N ALA A 412 -3.08 19.38 -16.94
CA ALA A 412 -2.06 20.02 -17.79
C ALA A 412 -2.70 21.11 -18.65
N LEU A 413 -3.80 20.81 -19.36
CA LEU A 413 -4.48 21.76 -20.23
C LEU A 413 -5.09 22.96 -19.48
N LEU A 414 -5.79 22.72 -18.37
CA LEU A 414 -6.41 23.77 -17.56
C LEU A 414 -5.37 24.74 -16.97
N SER A 415 -4.14 24.25 -16.73
CA SER A 415 -3.04 25.09 -16.25
C SER A 415 -2.56 26.11 -17.30
N GLU A 416 -2.87 25.94 -18.59
CA GLU A 416 -2.34 26.71 -19.73
C GLU A 416 -0.82 26.85 -19.66
N PRO A 417 -0.08 25.72 -19.81
CA PRO A 417 1.33 25.68 -19.53
C PRO A 417 2.13 26.36 -20.65
N GLY A 418 3.26 26.95 -20.27
CA GLY A 418 4.29 27.41 -21.19
C GLY A 418 5.13 26.27 -21.77
N LEU A 419 5.23 25.12 -21.09
CA LEU A 419 5.98 23.92 -21.51
C LEU A 419 5.25 22.65 -21.08
N VAL A 420 5.22 21.62 -21.93
CA VAL A 420 4.74 20.28 -21.55
C VAL A 420 5.90 19.30 -21.50
N VAL A 421 6.06 18.64 -20.37
CA VAL A 421 7.06 17.58 -20.17
C VAL A 421 6.31 16.29 -19.88
N ALA A 422 6.38 15.35 -20.80
CA ALA A 422 5.62 14.12 -20.75
C ALA A 422 6.55 12.91 -20.60
N ASP A 423 6.59 12.34 -19.40
CA ASP A 423 7.40 11.17 -19.07
C ASP A 423 6.55 9.91 -19.20
N GLU A 424 6.83 9.09 -20.22
CA GLU A 424 6.08 7.87 -20.56
C GLU A 424 4.55 8.13 -20.67
N PRO A 425 4.12 9.10 -21.52
CA PRO A 425 2.74 9.62 -21.51
C PRO A 425 1.66 8.56 -21.75
N THR A 426 2.03 7.46 -22.41
CA THR A 426 1.16 6.34 -22.79
C THR A 426 1.38 5.08 -21.96
N GLN A 427 2.19 5.15 -20.91
CA GLN A 427 2.40 4.01 -20.04
C GLN A 427 1.12 3.64 -19.29
N GLY A 428 0.70 2.38 -19.43
CA GLY A 428 -0.50 1.86 -18.80
C GLY A 428 -1.81 2.50 -19.29
N VAL A 429 -1.83 3.07 -20.49
CA VAL A 429 -3.05 3.48 -21.21
C VAL A 429 -3.32 2.52 -22.37
N ASP A 430 -4.59 2.36 -22.73
CA ASP A 430 -5.00 1.51 -23.85
C ASP A 430 -4.68 2.14 -25.20
N VAL A 431 -4.71 1.31 -26.25
CA VAL A 431 -4.29 1.70 -27.61
C VAL A 431 -5.13 2.85 -28.15
N GLY A 432 -6.45 2.85 -27.94
CA GLY A 432 -7.31 4.00 -28.27
C GLY A 432 -6.91 5.30 -27.58
N ALA A 433 -6.69 5.25 -26.26
CA ALA A 433 -6.25 6.41 -25.48
C ALA A 433 -4.86 6.92 -25.91
N ARG A 434 -3.95 6.04 -26.37
CA ARG A 434 -2.64 6.46 -26.92
C ARG A 434 -2.81 7.44 -28.08
N PHE A 435 -3.71 7.15 -29.01
CA PHE A 435 -3.92 8.00 -30.18
C PHE A 435 -4.47 9.37 -29.80
N GLU A 436 -5.44 9.41 -28.88
CA GLU A 436 -5.96 10.68 -28.38
C GLU A 436 -4.83 11.50 -27.73
N ILE A 437 -3.99 10.87 -26.92
CA ILE A 437 -2.82 11.51 -26.29
C ILE A 437 -1.88 12.09 -27.37
N TYR A 438 -1.58 11.32 -28.41
CA TYR A 438 -0.75 11.78 -29.52
C TYR A 438 -1.35 13.00 -30.23
N SER A 439 -2.65 12.95 -30.54
CA SER A 439 -3.36 14.06 -31.16
C SER A 439 -3.31 15.32 -30.29
N ILE A 440 -3.54 15.21 -28.99
CA ILE A 440 -3.51 16.34 -28.06
C ILE A 440 -2.11 16.94 -27.96
N LEU A 441 -1.07 16.12 -27.79
CA LEU A 441 0.31 16.62 -27.76
C LEU A 441 0.64 17.33 -29.08
N ARG A 442 0.23 16.79 -30.22
CA ARG A 442 0.46 17.45 -31.51
C ARG A 442 -0.31 18.77 -31.63
N GLU A 443 -1.56 18.84 -31.19
CA GLU A 443 -2.36 20.08 -31.18
C GLU A 443 -1.72 21.16 -30.29
N LEU A 444 -1.24 20.81 -29.11
CA LEU A 444 -0.53 21.74 -28.22
C LEU A 444 0.77 22.24 -28.82
N SER A 445 1.52 21.34 -29.44
CA SER A 445 2.76 21.69 -30.14
C SER A 445 2.47 22.70 -31.27
N GLN A 446 1.42 22.46 -32.07
CA GLN A 446 0.98 23.38 -33.13
C GLN A 446 0.48 24.75 -32.62
N GLN A 447 0.03 24.84 -31.37
CA GLN A 447 -0.31 26.10 -30.70
C GLN A 447 0.93 26.87 -30.21
N GLY A 448 2.14 26.35 -30.40
CA GLY A 448 3.38 26.96 -29.96
C GLY A 448 3.70 26.70 -28.49
N ILE A 449 3.24 25.56 -27.95
CA ILE A 449 3.67 25.07 -26.64
C ILE A 449 4.77 24.03 -26.89
N PRO A 450 6.02 24.28 -26.45
CA PRO A 450 7.10 23.30 -26.58
C PRO A 450 6.75 22.02 -25.80
N ILE A 451 7.10 20.87 -26.39
CA ILE A 451 6.84 19.55 -25.81
C ILE A 451 8.11 18.72 -25.81
N VAL A 452 8.41 18.15 -24.64
CA VAL A 452 9.45 17.13 -24.46
C VAL A 452 8.77 15.83 -24.05
N VAL A 453 8.99 14.75 -24.80
CA VAL A 453 8.43 13.42 -24.53
C VAL A 453 9.55 12.44 -24.22
N ASN A 454 9.46 11.71 -23.11
CA ASN A 454 10.30 10.54 -22.87
C ASN A 454 9.43 9.29 -23.07
N SER A 455 9.97 8.28 -23.75
CA SER A 455 9.28 7.00 -23.95
C SER A 455 10.27 5.85 -24.08
N SER A 456 9.92 4.71 -23.51
CA SER A 456 10.63 3.45 -23.71
C SER A 456 10.21 2.72 -24.99
N ASP A 457 9.13 3.16 -25.63
CA ASP A 457 8.61 2.60 -26.89
C ASP A 457 9.22 3.36 -28.09
N SER A 458 10.15 2.72 -28.80
CA SER A 458 10.83 3.31 -29.95
C SER A 458 9.88 3.65 -31.10
N ALA A 459 8.79 2.89 -31.28
CA ALA A 459 7.79 3.16 -32.29
C ALA A 459 6.97 4.42 -31.94
N GLU A 460 6.73 4.67 -30.66
CA GLU A 460 6.09 5.91 -30.20
C GLU A 460 6.96 7.14 -30.47
N LEU A 461 8.25 7.06 -30.15
CA LEU A 461 9.19 8.15 -30.46
C LEU A 461 9.31 8.38 -31.97
N GLU A 462 9.37 7.30 -32.76
CA GLU A 462 9.39 7.37 -34.21
C GLU A 462 8.10 8.00 -34.77
N GLY A 463 6.92 7.63 -34.27
CA GLY A 463 5.65 8.14 -34.78
C GLY A 463 5.36 9.57 -34.34
N LEU A 464 5.63 9.91 -33.09
CA LEU A 464 5.20 11.18 -32.47
C LEU A 464 6.22 12.30 -32.57
N CYS A 465 7.52 12.01 -32.40
CA CYS A 465 8.54 13.03 -32.22
C CYS A 465 9.14 13.48 -33.56
N ASP A 466 9.45 14.78 -33.66
CA ASP A 466 10.09 15.37 -34.84
C ASP A 466 11.62 15.20 -34.79
N GLU A 467 12.18 15.20 -33.58
CA GLU A 467 13.60 14.99 -33.28
C GLU A 467 13.74 14.14 -32.02
N VAL A 468 14.79 13.31 -31.91
CA VAL A 468 15.00 12.43 -30.75
C VAL A 468 16.44 12.55 -30.26
N ILE A 469 16.62 12.86 -28.97
CA ILE A 469 17.91 12.76 -28.28
C ILE A 469 18.02 11.42 -27.58
N VAL A 470 19.15 10.74 -27.75
CA VAL A 470 19.41 9.43 -27.13
C VAL A 470 20.38 9.61 -25.98
N LEU A 471 19.94 9.29 -24.77
CA LEU A 471 20.75 9.31 -23.56
C LEU A 471 21.41 7.97 -23.28
N SER A 472 22.69 8.03 -22.94
CA SER A 472 23.43 6.92 -22.35
C SER A 472 24.31 7.41 -21.22
N ARG A 473 24.20 6.74 -20.05
CA ARG A 473 24.97 7.07 -18.83
C ARG A 473 24.90 8.58 -18.50
N GLY A 474 23.73 9.18 -18.66
CA GLY A 474 23.48 10.58 -18.33
C GLY A 474 23.95 11.61 -19.36
N ARG A 475 24.41 11.20 -20.54
CA ARG A 475 24.85 12.12 -21.61
C ARG A 475 24.10 11.85 -22.91
N ILE A 476 23.92 12.89 -23.73
CA ILE A 476 23.43 12.73 -25.09
C ILE A 476 24.52 12.04 -25.91
N VAL A 477 24.20 10.89 -26.51
CA VAL A 477 25.09 10.13 -27.40
C VAL A 477 24.71 10.22 -28.87
N ALA A 478 23.46 10.59 -29.15
CA ALA A 478 22.97 10.87 -30.50
C ALA A 478 21.83 11.89 -30.46
N HIS A 479 21.71 12.68 -31.52
CA HIS A 479 20.57 13.56 -31.78
C HIS A 479 20.11 13.27 -33.20
N LEU A 480 18.94 12.63 -33.30
CA LEU A 480 18.35 12.14 -34.54
C LEU A 480 17.30 13.15 -35.03
N THR A 481 17.34 13.50 -36.31
CA THR A 481 16.41 14.45 -36.93
C THR A 481 15.88 13.93 -38.26
N GLY A 482 14.68 14.37 -38.66
CA GLY A 482 14.09 14.00 -39.95
C GLY A 482 13.99 12.48 -40.17
N ASP A 483 14.49 12.00 -41.31
CA ASP A 483 14.48 10.58 -41.69
C ASP A 483 15.36 9.69 -40.79
N GLU A 484 16.17 10.28 -39.89
CA GLU A 484 16.96 9.52 -38.92
C GLU A 484 16.17 9.07 -37.71
N VAL A 485 15.01 9.68 -37.45
CA VAL A 485 14.10 9.31 -36.38
C VAL A 485 13.36 8.03 -36.79
N ARG A 486 14.07 6.90 -36.72
CA ARG A 486 13.57 5.55 -36.97
C ARG A 486 13.91 4.64 -35.81
N GLU A 487 13.00 3.72 -35.49
CA GLU A 487 13.13 2.75 -34.39
C GLU A 487 14.50 2.06 -34.42
N GLU A 488 14.93 1.56 -35.58
CA GLU A 488 16.22 0.88 -35.73
C GLU A 488 17.41 1.77 -35.31
N LYS A 489 17.38 3.07 -35.67
CA LYS A 489 18.44 4.04 -35.33
C LYS A 489 18.39 4.45 -33.85
N ILE A 490 17.19 4.61 -33.29
CA ILE A 490 16.99 4.92 -31.86
C ILE A 490 17.54 3.77 -31.00
N VAL A 491 17.13 2.53 -31.31
CA VAL A 491 17.55 1.33 -30.58
C VAL A 491 19.05 1.10 -30.74
N SER A 492 19.59 1.20 -31.95
CA SER A 492 21.02 1.01 -32.18
C SER A 492 21.88 2.06 -31.46
N ALA A 493 21.47 3.33 -31.42
CA ALA A 493 22.17 4.37 -30.66
C ALA A 493 22.15 4.10 -29.15
N ALA A 494 21.02 3.62 -28.61
CA ALA A 494 20.89 3.28 -27.19
C ALA A 494 21.74 2.05 -26.80
N VAL A 495 21.81 1.03 -27.68
CA VAL A 495 22.50 -0.25 -27.43
C VAL A 495 23.98 -0.22 -27.78
N ASN A 496 24.42 0.48 -28.84
CA ASN A 496 25.84 0.54 -29.20
C ASN A 496 26.67 1.27 -28.11
N ALA A 497 26.06 2.20 -27.38
CA ALA A 497 26.65 2.80 -26.19
C ALA A 497 26.73 1.84 -24.97
N HIS A 498 26.04 0.69 -25.02
CA HIS A 498 26.14 -0.41 -24.05
C HIS A 498 27.23 -1.44 -24.40
N GLY A 499 27.83 -1.40 -25.61
CA GLY A 499 28.72 -2.44 -26.14
C GLY A 499 30.12 -2.56 -25.52
N THR A 500 30.52 -1.66 -24.63
CA THR A 500 31.80 -1.75 -23.89
C THR A 500 31.55 -1.83 -22.38
N GLU A 501 31.92 -2.99 -21.83
CA GLU A 501 31.90 -3.40 -20.41
C GLU A 501 30.57 -3.93 -19.82
N VAL A 502 30.01 -5.00 -20.41
CA VAL A 502 29.02 -5.86 -19.70
C VAL A 502 29.77 -6.91 -18.88
N GLY A 503 30.26 -6.52 -17.70
CA GLY A 503 30.98 -7.42 -16.80
C GLY A 503 30.70 -7.27 -15.31
N HIS A 504 29.95 -6.25 -14.85
CA HIS A 504 29.91 -5.93 -13.42
C HIS A 504 28.53 -5.81 -12.74
N LYS A 505 27.40 -5.90 -13.45
CA LYS A 505 26.07 -5.74 -12.81
C LYS A 505 25.47 -7.01 -12.17
N ALA A 506 25.99 -8.21 -12.47
CA ALA A 506 25.52 -9.45 -11.85
C ALA A 506 26.02 -9.70 -10.40
N LYS A 507 26.92 -8.85 -9.86
CA LYS A 507 27.42 -8.99 -8.48
C LYS A 507 26.77 -8.04 -7.46
N ALA A 508 26.05 -7.01 -7.89
CA ALA A 508 25.41 -6.05 -6.99
C ALA A 508 24.13 -6.62 -6.32
N ALA A 509 23.45 -7.59 -6.95
CA ALA A 509 22.27 -8.24 -6.39
C ALA A 509 22.59 -9.30 -5.30
N LYS A 510 23.84 -9.80 -5.24
CA LYS A 510 24.28 -10.74 -4.19
C LYS A 510 24.78 -10.06 -2.90
N GLY A 511 24.89 -8.73 -2.88
CA GLY A 511 25.62 -8.00 -1.84
C GLY A 511 24.82 -7.49 -0.63
N VAL A 512 23.48 -7.59 -0.61
CA VAL A 512 22.67 -6.87 0.40
C VAL A 512 22.09 -7.76 1.52
N LEU A 513 22.16 -9.09 1.44
CA LEU A 513 21.40 -9.95 2.37
C LEU A 513 22.23 -10.91 3.23
N GLN A 514 23.45 -10.53 3.60
CA GLN A 514 24.09 -11.03 4.84
C GLN A 514 24.01 -9.96 5.93
N ALA A 515 22.78 -9.59 6.32
CA ALA A 515 22.57 -8.74 7.49
C ALA A 515 22.88 -9.56 8.76
N GLY A 516 23.89 -9.15 9.54
CA GLY A 516 24.19 -9.79 10.83
C GLY A 516 22.97 -9.79 11.77
N LYS A 517 22.91 -10.77 12.69
CA LYS A 517 21.80 -10.98 13.64
C LYS A 517 21.30 -9.69 14.33
N TRP A 518 22.21 -8.75 14.58
CA TRP A 518 21.90 -7.43 15.15
C TRP A 518 21.02 -6.54 14.27
N ARG A 519 21.27 -6.50 12.96
CA ARG A 519 20.47 -5.70 12.02
C ARG A 519 19.08 -6.30 11.81
N GLN A 520 18.97 -7.63 11.88
CA GLN A 520 17.68 -8.34 11.88
C GLN A 520 16.87 -8.08 13.16
N PHE A 521 17.52 -8.07 14.34
CA PHE A 521 16.85 -7.75 15.60
C PHE A 521 16.28 -6.33 15.63
N LEU A 522 17.06 -5.34 15.17
CA LEU A 522 16.64 -3.94 15.09
C LEU A 522 15.42 -3.71 14.17
N GLN A 523 15.15 -4.64 13.26
CA GLN A 523 13.99 -4.60 12.35
C GLN A 523 12.77 -5.38 12.87
N SER A 524 12.90 -6.08 14.00
CA SER A 524 11.81 -6.83 14.61
C SER A 524 10.86 -5.92 15.39
N ASP A 525 9.60 -6.32 15.53
CA ASP A 525 8.63 -5.58 16.36
C ASP A 525 8.97 -5.63 17.87
N LEU A 526 9.94 -6.46 18.27
CA LEU A 526 10.50 -6.52 19.63
C LEU A 526 11.70 -5.58 19.83
N ALA A 527 12.19 -4.92 18.78
CA ALA A 527 13.31 -3.98 18.88
C ALA A 527 13.14 -2.91 19.98
N PRO A 528 11.93 -2.36 20.25
CA PRO A 528 11.72 -1.39 21.33
C PRO A 528 11.94 -1.93 22.74
N VAL A 529 11.79 -3.25 22.96
CA VAL A 529 11.85 -3.88 24.30
C VAL A 529 13.21 -3.63 24.95
N VAL A 530 14.32 -3.73 24.21
CA VAL A 530 15.68 -3.55 24.75
C VAL A 530 15.96 -2.11 25.21
N PRO A 531 15.80 -1.06 24.38
CA PRO A 531 16.01 0.31 24.82
C PRO A 531 15.01 0.72 25.90
N LEU A 532 13.75 0.27 25.85
CA LEU A 532 12.79 0.54 26.93
C LEU A 532 13.26 -0.07 28.26
N SER A 533 13.65 -1.34 28.25
CA SER A 533 14.16 -2.01 29.44
C SER A 533 15.40 -1.31 30.00
N LEU A 534 16.30 -0.87 29.12
CA LEU A 534 17.48 -0.10 29.51
C LEU A 534 17.09 1.23 30.16
N VAL A 535 16.15 1.98 29.59
CA VAL A 535 15.69 3.25 30.16
C VAL A 535 15.01 3.03 31.52
N VAL A 536 14.17 2.01 31.65
CA VAL A 536 13.54 1.64 32.94
C VAL A 536 14.60 1.36 33.99
N VAL A 537 15.61 0.54 33.66
CA VAL A 537 16.70 0.20 34.57
C VAL A 537 17.53 1.43 34.95
N LEU A 538 17.90 2.27 33.98
CA LEU A 538 18.71 3.48 34.23
C LEU A 538 17.99 4.48 35.13
N ILE A 539 16.70 4.76 34.86
CA ILE A 539 15.90 5.65 35.72
C ILE A 539 15.78 5.05 37.13
N SER A 540 15.48 3.76 37.23
CA SER A 540 15.30 3.09 38.51
C SER A 540 16.58 3.10 39.36
N LEU A 541 17.74 2.84 38.75
CA LEU A 541 19.04 2.89 39.43
C LEU A 541 19.41 4.33 39.84
N TYR A 542 19.12 5.32 39.00
CA TYR A 542 19.36 6.72 39.33
C TYR A 542 18.55 7.16 40.55
N VAL A 543 17.24 6.87 40.56
CA VAL A 543 16.35 7.22 41.67
C VAL A 543 16.74 6.46 42.94
N PHE A 544 17.09 5.18 42.83
CA PHE A 544 17.61 4.40 43.95
C PHE A 544 18.89 5.01 44.56
N GLY A 545 19.78 5.53 43.72
CA GLY A 545 20.98 6.25 44.17
C GLY A 545 20.68 7.54 44.94
N GLN A 546 19.50 8.16 44.71
CA GLN A 546 19.03 9.32 45.47
C GLN A 546 18.20 8.93 46.69
N ASN A 547 17.47 7.82 46.62
CA ASN A 547 16.59 7.34 47.66
C ASN A 547 16.51 5.80 47.68
N ALA A 548 17.17 5.18 48.66
CA ALA A 548 17.24 3.72 48.79
C ALA A 548 15.86 3.05 48.97
N SER A 549 14.85 3.78 49.45
CA SER A 549 13.48 3.26 49.61
C SER A 549 12.79 2.97 48.27
N PHE A 550 13.35 3.43 47.14
CA PHE A 550 12.80 3.18 45.81
C PHE A 550 12.72 1.67 45.49
N PHE A 551 13.69 0.86 45.92
CA PHE A 551 13.64 -0.60 45.76
C PHE A 551 13.15 -1.35 47.01
N SER A 552 12.50 -0.64 47.95
CA SER A 552 11.82 -1.32 49.05
C SER A 552 10.71 -2.25 48.52
N ALA A 553 10.47 -3.37 49.21
CA ALA A 553 9.42 -4.33 48.82
C ALA A 553 8.05 -3.66 48.69
N TYR A 554 7.77 -2.69 49.57
CA TYR A 554 6.56 -1.87 49.52
C TYR A 554 6.46 -1.04 48.24
N ASN A 555 7.52 -0.30 47.88
CA ASN A 555 7.48 0.54 46.68
C ASN A 555 7.43 -0.30 45.40
N VAL A 556 8.15 -1.42 45.35
CA VAL A 556 8.08 -2.36 44.22
C VAL A 556 6.65 -2.88 44.07
N SER A 557 6.01 -3.33 45.15
CA SER A 557 4.63 -3.78 45.11
C SER A 557 3.68 -2.68 44.65
N ASN A 558 3.84 -1.46 45.17
CA ASN A 558 3.02 -0.31 44.78
C ASN A 558 3.21 0.08 43.30
N LEU A 559 4.45 0.09 42.81
CA LEU A 559 4.77 0.34 41.41
C LEU A 559 4.10 -0.66 40.47
N LEU A 560 4.21 -1.95 40.79
CA LEU A 560 3.60 -3.01 39.99
C LEU A 560 2.08 -2.94 40.03
N LEU A 561 1.51 -2.64 41.20
CA LEU A 561 0.07 -2.46 41.38
C LEU A 561 -0.45 -1.27 40.54
N LEU A 562 0.24 -0.12 40.58
CA LEU A 562 -0.08 1.06 39.76
C LEU A 562 0.10 0.83 38.26
N ALA A 563 1.07 0.01 37.85
CA ALA A 563 1.28 -0.33 36.45
C ALA A 563 0.21 -1.28 35.88
N THR A 564 -0.46 -2.06 36.73
CA THR A 564 -1.36 -3.15 36.30
C THR A 564 -2.63 -2.64 35.57
N PRO A 565 -3.41 -1.66 36.08
CA PRO A 565 -4.56 -1.14 35.34
C PRO A 565 -4.16 -0.52 33.99
N LEU A 566 -3.11 0.31 33.98
CA LEU A 566 -2.59 0.91 32.74
C LEU A 566 -2.18 -0.18 31.75
N GLY A 567 -1.49 -1.22 32.21
CA GLY A 567 -1.04 -2.32 31.37
C GLY A 567 -2.21 -3.09 30.75
N PHE A 568 -3.25 -3.45 31.50
CA PHE A 568 -4.44 -4.10 30.92
C PHE A 568 -5.14 -3.25 29.87
N ILE A 569 -5.36 -1.96 30.16
CA ILE A 569 -5.98 -1.03 29.20
C ILE A 569 -5.08 -0.87 27.96
N ALA A 570 -3.76 -0.77 28.15
CA ALA A 570 -2.80 -0.67 27.05
C ALA A 570 -2.71 -1.96 26.21
N LEU A 571 -2.85 -3.15 26.81
CA LEU A 571 -2.97 -4.42 26.06
C LEU A 571 -4.21 -4.37 25.16
N GLY A 572 -5.34 -3.88 25.66
CA GLY A 572 -6.53 -3.62 24.84
C GLY A 572 -6.25 -2.64 23.71
N GLN A 573 -5.67 -1.49 24.03
CA GLN A 573 -5.32 -0.46 23.07
C GLN A 573 -4.35 -0.97 21.99
N THR A 574 -3.47 -1.93 22.31
CA THR A 574 -2.59 -2.61 21.35
C THR A 574 -3.39 -3.33 20.27
N VAL A 575 -4.50 -4.00 20.64
CA VAL A 575 -5.37 -4.69 19.67
C VAL A 575 -6.02 -3.68 18.72
N ALA A 576 -6.56 -2.59 19.24
CA ALA A 576 -7.12 -1.51 18.42
C ALA A 576 -6.08 -0.93 17.44
N LEU A 577 -4.88 -0.60 17.95
CA LEU A 577 -3.80 -0.07 17.12
C LEU A 577 -3.31 -1.07 16.08
N LEU A 578 -3.24 -2.36 16.39
CA LEU A 578 -2.87 -3.40 15.43
C LEU A 578 -3.82 -3.48 14.24
N THR A 579 -5.10 -3.15 14.43
CA THR A 579 -6.10 -3.05 13.35
C THR A 579 -6.05 -1.74 12.56
N GLY A 580 -5.17 -0.80 12.91
CA GLY A 580 -5.10 0.54 12.31
C GLY A 580 -6.08 1.55 12.90
N GLY A 581 -6.74 1.21 14.02
CA GLY A 581 -7.64 2.09 14.75
C GLY A 581 -7.00 2.69 16.01
N ILE A 582 -7.67 3.67 16.60
CA ILE A 582 -7.37 4.17 17.96
C ILE A 582 -8.69 4.14 18.72
N ASP A 583 -8.70 3.50 19.89
CA ASP A 583 -9.88 3.53 20.76
C ASP A 583 -9.73 4.60 21.83
N LEU A 584 -10.47 5.71 21.68
CA LEU A 584 -10.51 6.76 22.69
C LEU A 584 -11.45 6.40 23.86
N SER A 585 -12.39 5.48 23.66
CA SER A 585 -13.41 5.18 24.66
C SER A 585 -12.88 4.37 25.85
N VAL A 586 -11.67 3.79 25.77
CA VAL A 586 -11.08 2.95 26.81
C VAL A 586 -10.97 3.64 28.18
N GLY A 587 -10.69 4.95 28.21
CA GLY A 587 -10.61 5.70 29.46
C GLY A 587 -11.98 5.86 30.14
N PRO A 588 -12.96 6.55 29.51
CA PRO A 588 -14.32 6.65 30.05
C PRO A 588 -14.95 5.29 30.31
N LEU A 589 -14.71 4.28 29.47
CA LEU A 589 -15.18 2.92 29.71
C LEU A 589 -14.64 2.38 31.03
N SER A 590 -13.33 2.49 31.27
CA SER A 590 -12.77 2.00 32.54
C SER A 590 -13.38 2.72 33.77
N GLY A 591 -13.62 4.03 33.70
CA GLY A 591 -14.31 4.79 34.75
C GLY A 591 -15.77 4.37 34.93
N PHE A 592 -16.51 4.24 33.84
CA PHE A 592 -17.89 3.75 33.83
C PHE A 592 -18.01 2.38 34.48
N LEU A 593 -17.10 1.46 34.18
CA LEU A 593 -17.12 0.11 34.74
C LEU A 593 -16.83 0.10 36.25
N VAL A 594 -15.98 1.01 36.76
CA VAL A 594 -15.80 1.23 38.21
C VAL A 594 -17.09 1.80 38.83
N VAL A 595 -17.79 2.72 38.14
CA VAL A 595 -19.10 3.22 38.59
C VAL A 595 -20.11 2.07 38.64
N VAL A 596 -20.17 1.20 37.63
CA VAL A 596 -21.03 0.00 37.67
C VAL A 596 -20.68 -0.88 38.88
N ALA A 597 -19.39 -1.18 39.11
CA ALA A 597 -18.95 -1.96 40.27
C ALA A 597 -19.46 -1.39 41.60
N SER A 598 -19.47 -0.05 41.73
CA SER A 598 -19.88 0.67 42.94
C SER A 598 -21.35 0.51 43.35
N PHE A 599 -22.20 -0.09 42.49
CA PHE A 599 -23.61 -0.38 42.77
C PHE A 599 -23.88 -1.84 43.16
N PHE A 600 -22.97 -2.76 42.88
CA PHE A 600 -23.21 -4.20 42.99
C PHE A 600 -22.16 -4.94 43.83
N ILE A 601 -21.02 -4.30 44.09
CA ILE A 601 -19.88 -4.88 44.80
C ILE A 601 -19.62 -4.07 46.06
N ASN A 602 -20.60 -3.96 46.95
CA ASN A 602 -20.49 -3.20 48.20
C ASN A 602 -20.40 -4.13 49.43
N ASP A 603 -19.91 -3.60 50.56
CA ASP A 603 -19.84 -4.36 51.80
C ASP A 603 -21.25 -4.71 52.32
N GLY A 604 -21.46 -5.98 52.64
CA GLY A 604 -22.75 -6.52 53.09
C GLY A 604 -23.63 -7.09 51.98
N ASP A 605 -23.26 -6.92 50.71
CA ASP A 605 -23.98 -7.52 49.58
C ASP A 605 -23.76 -9.04 49.51
N SER A 606 -24.75 -9.74 48.94
CA SER A 606 -24.63 -11.18 48.69
C SER A 606 -23.61 -11.48 47.58
N ALA A 607 -22.94 -12.63 47.66
CA ALA A 607 -22.01 -13.08 46.62
C ALA A 607 -22.68 -13.14 45.22
N ALA A 608 -23.98 -13.43 45.15
CA ALA A 608 -24.72 -13.43 43.90
C ALA A 608 -24.82 -12.03 43.27
N LEU A 609 -25.04 -10.99 44.09
CA LEU A 609 -25.07 -9.61 43.62
C LEU A 609 -23.69 -9.14 43.17
N MET A 610 -22.63 -9.51 43.91
CA MET A 610 -21.25 -9.21 43.53
C MET A 610 -20.88 -9.89 42.19
N LEU A 611 -21.26 -11.16 42.01
CA LEU A 611 -21.06 -11.89 40.74
C LEU A 611 -21.84 -11.25 39.58
N LEU A 612 -23.06 -10.75 39.83
CA LEU A 612 -23.81 -9.96 38.86
C LEU A 612 -23.05 -8.68 38.50
N GLY A 613 -22.45 -8.00 39.48
CA GLY A 613 -21.59 -6.84 39.25
C GLY A 613 -20.45 -7.13 38.27
N PHE A 614 -19.70 -8.22 38.50
CA PHE A 614 -18.65 -8.65 37.55
C PHE A 614 -19.21 -9.00 36.18
N PHE A 615 -20.35 -9.70 36.11
CA PHE A 615 -21.01 -10.01 34.83
C PHE A 615 -21.38 -8.73 34.07
N LEU A 616 -21.93 -7.72 34.75
CA LEU A 616 -22.27 -6.43 34.16
C LEU A 616 -21.02 -5.68 33.69
N ILE A 617 -19.91 -5.75 34.43
CA ILE A 617 -18.64 -5.13 34.02
C ILE A 617 -18.18 -5.68 32.66
N PHE A 618 -18.08 -7.01 32.52
CA PHE A 618 -17.64 -7.62 31.27
C PHE A 618 -18.70 -7.53 30.16
N GLY A 619 -19.99 -7.61 30.50
CA GLY A 619 -21.10 -7.46 29.57
C GLY A 619 -21.16 -6.05 28.96
N SER A 620 -20.98 -5.01 29.76
CA SER A 620 -20.87 -3.63 29.28
C SER A 620 -19.62 -3.43 28.43
N GLY A 621 -18.48 -4.00 28.81
CA GLY A 621 -17.27 -4.00 27.98
C GLY A 621 -17.50 -4.64 26.60
N PHE A 622 -18.11 -5.82 26.57
CA PHE A 622 -18.49 -6.49 25.32
C PHE A 622 -19.40 -5.62 24.45
N LEU A 623 -20.44 -5.04 25.05
CA LEU A 623 -21.41 -4.19 24.33
C LEU A 623 -20.73 -2.96 23.71
N VAL A 624 -19.90 -2.25 24.48
CA VAL A 624 -19.18 -1.06 23.98
C VAL A 624 -18.24 -1.42 22.83
N GLY A 625 -17.47 -2.50 22.97
CA GLY A 625 -16.58 -2.96 21.91
C GLY A 625 -17.32 -3.40 20.65
N ALA A 626 -18.47 -4.06 20.80
CA ALA A 626 -19.32 -4.45 19.68
C ALA A 626 -19.90 -3.22 18.98
N ILE A 627 -20.40 -2.22 19.73
CA ILE A 627 -20.92 -0.97 19.17
C ILE A 627 -19.83 -0.23 18.41
N ASN A 628 -18.65 -0.02 18.99
CA ASN A 628 -17.52 0.62 18.31
C ASN A 628 -17.18 -0.13 17.01
N GLY A 629 -17.02 -1.45 17.07
CA GLY A 629 -16.71 -2.26 15.89
C GLY A 629 -17.77 -2.16 14.79
N VAL A 630 -19.06 -2.18 15.14
CA VAL A 630 -20.18 -2.08 14.20
C VAL A 630 -20.29 -0.68 13.60
N LEU A 631 -20.16 0.39 14.39
CA LEU A 631 -20.20 1.77 13.88
C LEU A 631 -19.08 2.02 12.87
N ILE A 632 -17.87 1.52 13.15
CA ILE A 632 -16.74 1.69 12.25
C ILE A 632 -16.93 0.88 10.96
N ARG A 633 -17.47 -0.33 11.06
CA ARG A 633 -17.56 -1.26 9.91
C ARG A 633 -18.78 -1.08 9.04
N PHE A 634 -19.89 -0.66 9.61
CA PHE A 634 -21.18 -0.59 8.92
C PHE A 634 -21.83 0.79 9.01
N GLY A 635 -21.28 1.72 9.78
CA GLY A 635 -21.82 3.07 9.96
C GLY A 635 -21.05 4.19 9.26
N ASP A 636 -20.04 3.86 8.44
CA ASP A 636 -19.14 4.83 7.78
C ASP A 636 -18.41 5.78 8.77
N PHE A 637 -18.25 5.39 10.04
CA PHE A 637 -17.47 6.15 11.01
C PHE A 637 -15.98 5.84 10.87
N THR A 638 -15.15 6.87 10.96
CA THR A 638 -13.73 6.67 11.26
C THR A 638 -13.56 6.06 12.65
N PRO A 639 -12.50 5.26 12.91
CA PRO A 639 -12.23 4.71 14.24
C PRO A 639 -12.21 5.76 15.36
N ILE A 640 -11.60 6.92 15.10
CA ILE A 640 -11.52 8.02 16.05
C ILE A 640 -12.90 8.63 16.29
N SER A 641 -13.69 8.88 15.25
CA SER A 641 -15.02 9.48 15.42
C SER A 641 -15.98 8.56 16.16
N ALA A 642 -16.03 7.26 15.82
CA ALA A 642 -16.87 6.29 16.53
C ALA A 642 -16.51 6.23 18.03
N THR A 643 -15.22 6.11 18.34
CA THR A 643 -14.75 5.95 19.71
C THR A 643 -14.83 7.24 20.50
N LEU A 644 -14.75 8.41 19.86
CA LEU A 644 -15.02 9.71 20.48
C LEU A 644 -16.52 9.89 20.79
N THR A 645 -17.41 9.44 19.91
CA THR A 645 -18.86 9.44 20.19
C THR A 645 -19.15 8.56 21.40
N LEU A 646 -18.58 7.35 21.47
CA LEU A 646 -18.73 6.49 22.63
C LEU A 646 -18.04 7.05 23.88
N PHE A 647 -16.88 7.69 23.74
CA PHE A 647 -16.21 8.42 24.84
C PHE A 647 -17.19 9.39 25.52
N ILE A 648 -17.83 10.27 24.74
CA ILE A 648 -18.74 11.31 25.26
C ILE A 648 -19.99 10.66 25.86
N GLY A 649 -20.58 9.68 25.15
CA GLY A 649 -21.78 8.98 25.60
C GLY A 649 -21.56 8.24 26.92
N ILE A 650 -20.51 7.41 27.01
CA ILE A 650 -20.15 6.64 28.21
C ILE A 650 -19.83 7.58 29.38
N GLN A 651 -19.10 8.67 29.13
CA GLN A 651 -18.82 9.65 30.17
C GLN A 651 -20.10 10.30 30.71
N GLY A 652 -21.03 10.66 29.82
CA GLY A 652 -22.35 11.18 30.18
C GLY A 652 -23.16 10.17 31.02
N PHE A 653 -23.23 8.91 30.58
CA PHE A 653 -23.90 7.84 31.34
C PHE A 653 -23.26 7.62 32.71
N SER A 654 -21.93 7.72 32.82
CA SER A 654 -21.23 7.60 34.10
C SER A 654 -21.69 8.67 35.09
N PHE A 655 -21.82 9.93 34.64
CA PHE A 655 -22.33 11.02 35.47
C PHE A 655 -23.82 10.89 35.79
N LEU A 656 -24.63 10.36 34.88
CA LEU A 656 -26.05 10.07 35.13
C LEU A 656 -26.24 9.00 36.21
N LEU A 657 -25.42 7.95 36.19
CA LEU A 657 -25.45 6.93 37.23
C LEU A 657 -24.91 7.49 38.56
N ARG A 658 -23.85 8.29 38.51
CA ARG A 658 -23.18 8.81 39.70
C ARG A 658 -22.55 10.18 39.46
N GLU A 659 -23.12 11.23 40.05
CA GLU A 659 -22.65 12.62 39.86
C GLU A 659 -21.34 12.95 40.59
N GLY A 660 -21.01 12.20 41.65
CA GLY A 660 -19.83 12.42 42.49
C GLY A 660 -19.36 11.14 43.18
N VAL A 661 -18.29 11.23 43.97
CA VAL A 661 -17.66 10.06 44.61
C VAL A 661 -18.65 9.35 45.55
N GLY A 662 -18.84 8.04 45.36
CA GLY A 662 -19.64 7.22 46.27
C GLY A 662 -19.73 5.74 45.87
N GLY A 663 -20.40 4.92 46.68
CA GLY A 663 -20.48 3.47 46.48
C GLY A 663 -19.13 2.80 46.75
N PHE A 664 -18.83 2.57 48.02
CA PHE A 664 -17.58 1.95 48.44
C PHE A 664 -17.53 0.50 47.97
N ILE A 665 -16.42 0.12 47.35
CA ILE A 665 -16.19 -1.23 46.86
C ILE A 665 -15.87 -2.13 48.05
N SER A 666 -16.39 -3.35 48.01
CA SER A 666 -16.29 -4.30 49.13
C SER A 666 -14.83 -4.61 49.49
N TYR A 667 -14.49 -4.50 50.77
CA TYR A 667 -13.13 -4.70 51.26
C TYR A 667 -12.59 -6.11 50.98
N PRO A 668 -13.34 -7.21 51.22
CA PRO A 668 -12.94 -8.55 50.80
C PRO A 668 -12.58 -8.67 49.32
N VAL A 669 -13.27 -7.94 48.43
CA VAL A 669 -12.99 -7.96 47.00
C VAL A 669 -11.70 -7.18 46.69
N ILE A 670 -11.51 -6.01 47.32
CA ILE A 670 -10.28 -5.23 47.21
C ILE A 670 -9.08 -6.05 47.68
N ASP A 671 -9.19 -6.75 48.82
CA ASP A 671 -8.13 -7.58 49.38
C ASP A 671 -7.79 -8.78 48.48
N ALA A 672 -8.82 -9.46 47.95
CA ALA A 672 -8.63 -10.54 46.98
C ALA A 672 -7.90 -10.06 45.71
N ILE A 673 -8.23 -8.86 45.23
CA ILE A 673 -7.59 -8.26 44.06
C ILE A 673 -6.13 -7.88 44.35
N ASN A 674 -5.86 -7.30 45.52
CA ASN A 674 -4.55 -6.83 45.94
C ASN A 674 -3.63 -7.95 46.47
N THR A 675 -4.10 -9.20 46.42
CA THR A 675 -3.31 -10.37 46.82
C THR A 675 -1.97 -10.39 46.09
N ALA A 676 -0.88 -10.62 46.83
CA ALA A 676 0.49 -10.59 46.33
C ALA A 676 1.30 -11.79 46.80
N ILE A 677 2.28 -12.20 45.99
CA ILE A 677 3.28 -13.22 46.32
C ILE A 677 4.61 -12.49 46.54
N GLY A 678 4.98 -12.28 47.81
CA GLY A 678 6.08 -11.38 48.15
C GLY A 678 5.75 -9.94 47.68
N PRO A 679 6.67 -9.24 46.99
CA PRO A 679 6.44 -7.89 46.51
C PRO A 679 5.67 -7.83 45.17
N ILE A 680 5.22 -8.95 44.62
CA ILE A 680 4.61 -9.00 43.27
C ILE A 680 3.12 -9.26 43.39
N PRO A 681 2.25 -8.30 43.00
CA PRO A 681 0.80 -8.52 42.94
C PRO A 681 0.44 -9.67 41.98
N VAL A 682 -0.48 -10.54 42.40
CA VAL A 682 -0.95 -11.67 41.57
C VAL A 682 -1.54 -11.16 40.25
N ALA A 683 -2.27 -10.05 40.28
CA ALA A 683 -2.82 -9.45 39.07
C ALA A 683 -1.76 -8.96 38.07
N PHE A 684 -0.61 -8.49 38.54
CA PHE A 684 0.51 -8.14 37.67
C PHE A 684 1.07 -9.40 36.96
N ILE A 685 1.17 -10.52 37.67
CA ILE A 685 1.59 -11.81 37.08
C ILE A 685 0.60 -12.25 36.00
N VAL A 686 -0.71 -12.16 36.28
CA VAL A 686 -1.77 -12.48 35.31
C VAL A 686 -1.65 -11.60 34.06
N MET A 687 -1.42 -10.30 34.22
CA MET A 687 -1.21 -9.37 33.11
C MET A 687 0.01 -9.75 32.26
N VAL A 688 1.15 -10.08 32.89
CA VAL A 688 2.36 -10.53 32.19
C VAL A 688 2.12 -11.83 31.43
N LEU A 689 1.44 -12.81 32.05
CA LEU A 689 1.07 -14.06 31.38
C LEU A 689 0.17 -13.81 30.17
N LEU A 690 -0.83 -12.93 30.30
CA LEU A 690 -1.71 -12.56 29.19
C LEU A 690 -0.95 -11.85 28.07
N ALA A 691 0.03 -11.01 28.37
CA ALA A 691 0.88 -10.42 27.34
C ALA A 691 1.78 -11.45 26.65
N ILE A 692 2.35 -12.42 27.38
CA ILE A 692 3.14 -13.50 26.77
C ILE A 692 2.26 -14.37 25.87
N VAL A 693 1.05 -14.72 26.31
CA VAL A 693 0.08 -15.47 25.51
C VAL A 693 -0.35 -14.65 24.29
N GLY A 694 -0.67 -13.36 24.48
CA GLY A 694 -1.02 -12.44 23.39
C GLY A 694 0.12 -12.29 22.38
N GLU A 695 1.36 -12.18 22.83
CA GLU A 695 2.56 -12.11 21.99
C GLU A 695 2.77 -13.40 21.19
N TYR A 696 2.60 -14.55 21.85
CA TYR A 696 2.63 -15.86 21.18
C TYR A 696 1.53 -15.95 20.12
N MET A 697 0.29 -15.60 20.46
CA MET A 697 -0.84 -15.61 19.54
C MET A 697 -0.58 -14.68 18.34
N LEU A 698 -0.10 -13.47 18.59
CA LEU A 698 0.21 -12.47 17.55
C LEU A 698 1.23 -12.96 16.53
N ARG A 699 2.23 -13.74 16.98
CA ARG A 699 3.36 -14.20 16.14
C ARG A 699 3.20 -15.59 15.56
N LYS A 700 2.44 -16.48 16.22
CA LYS A 700 2.43 -17.92 15.92
C LYS A 700 1.07 -18.46 15.50
N THR A 701 0.00 -17.68 15.60
CA THR A 701 -1.35 -18.15 15.27
C THR A 701 -1.95 -17.39 14.10
N ARG A 702 -2.87 -18.06 13.39
CA ARG A 702 -3.60 -17.46 12.27
C ARG A 702 -4.43 -16.24 12.69
N MET A 703 -5.00 -16.25 13.89
CA MET A 703 -5.74 -15.09 14.43
C MET A 703 -4.82 -13.87 14.57
N GLY A 704 -3.60 -14.06 15.08
CA GLY A 704 -2.60 -13.01 15.19
C GLY A 704 -2.17 -12.44 13.84
N TRP A 705 -1.92 -13.31 12.86
CA TRP A 705 -1.57 -12.88 11.50
C TRP A 705 -2.72 -12.16 10.81
N GLN A 706 -3.97 -12.60 10.99
CA GLN A 706 -5.16 -11.92 10.48
C GLN A 706 -5.29 -10.52 11.08
N LEU A 707 -5.09 -10.37 12.39
CA LEU A 707 -5.12 -9.07 13.07
C LEU A 707 -4.09 -8.10 12.47
N LYS A 708 -2.84 -8.56 12.30
CA LYS A 708 -1.78 -7.78 11.63
C LYS A 708 -2.09 -7.49 10.17
N ALA A 709 -2.66 -8.44 9.45
CA ALA A 709 -2.98 -8.29 8.04
C ALA A 709 -3.99 -7.17 7.81
N VAL A 710 -5.05 -7.14 8.63
CA VAL A 710 -6.09 -6.11 8.57
C VAL A 710 -5.49 -4.71 8.77
N GLY A 711 -4.63 -4.53 9.76
CA GLY A 711 -3.97 -3.23 9.97
C GLY A 711 -2.83 -2.91 9.00
N SER A 712 -2.26 -3.91 8.31
CA SER A 712 -1.21 -3.65 7.32
C SER A 712 -1.78 -3.14 6.01
N ASN A 713 -2.75 -3.87 5.46
CA ASN A 713 -3.48 -3.48 4.25
C ASN A 713 -4.80 -4.28 4.19
N GLU A 714 -5.91 -3.60 4.48
CA GLU A 714 -7.24 -4.22 4.50
C GLU A 714 -7.64 -4.82 3.14
N GLU A 715 -7.36 -4.13 2.03
CA GLU A 715 -7.72 -4.63 0.70
C GLU A 715 -6.94 -5.89 0.35
N ALA A 716 -5.63 -5.91 0.59
CA ALA A 716 -4.79 -7.07 0.37
C ALA A 716 -5.22 -8.24 1.26
N ALA A 717 -5.57 -7.96 2.54
CA ALA A 717 -6.09 -8.97 3.47
C ALA A 717 -7.40 -9.59 2.95
N ARG A 718 -8.32 -8.77 2.41
CA ARG A 718 -9.58 -9.24 1.82
C ARG A 718 -9.33 -10.11 0.58
N ARG A 719 -8.39 -9.72 -0.29
CA ARG A 719 -8.03 -10.47 -1.51
C ARG A 719 -7.45 -11.85 -1.22
N ILE A 720 -6.74 -12.03 -0.10
CA ILE A 720 -6.22 -13.34 0.33
C ILE A 720 -7.19 -14.13 1.23
N GLY A 721 -8.46 -13.69 1.34
CA GLY A 721 -9.53 -14.42 2.04
C GLY A 721 -9.67 -14.14 3.55
N VAL A 722 -9.06 -13.07 4.08
CA VAL A 722 -9.29 -12.68 5.48
C VAL A 722 -10.68 -12.06 5.63
N ARG A 723 -11.45 -12.52 6.63
CA ARG A 723 -12.75 -11.95 7.00
C ARG A 723 -12.57 -10.66 7.79
N VAL A 724 -12.12 -9.61 7.10
CA VAL A 724 -11.67 -8.34 7.70
C VAL A 724 -12.67 -7.77 8.70
N ASP A 725 -13.95 -7.68 8.34
CA ASP A 725 -14.97 -7.06 9.19
C ASP A 725 -15.15 -7.80 10.53
N ARG A 726 -15.10 -9.14 10.50
CA ARG A 726 -15.19 -9.95 11.73
C ARG A 726 -13.96 -9.79 12.61
N VAL A 727 -12.77 -9.79 12.00
CA VAL A 727 -11.51 -9.62 12.73
C VAL A 727 -11.46 -8.26 13.40
N PHE A 728 -11.91 -7.22 12.72
CA PHE A 728 -11.93 -5.85 13.24
C PHE A 728 -12.92 -5.68 14.40
N ILE A 729 -14.16 -6.19 14.27
CA ILE A 729 -15.17 -6.14 15.33
C ILE A 729 -14.70 -6.93 16.56
N ALA A 730 -14.18 -8.14 16.34
CA ALA A 730 -13.61 -8.94 17.42
C ALA A 730 -12.43 -8.24 18.11
N GLY A 731 -11.63 -7.47 17.35
CA GLY A 731 -10.57 -6.63 17.87
C GLY A 731 -11.07 -5.60 18.88
N TYR A 732 -12.10 -4.83 18.54
CA TYR A 732 -12.67 -3.82 19.45
C TYR A 732 -13.41 -4.42 20.66
N ILE A 733 -14.03 -5.59 20.51
CA ILE A 733 -14.56 -6.36 21.63
C ILE A 733 -13.42 -6.74 22.58
N LEU A 734 -12.32 -7.30 22.05
CA LEU A 734 -11.17 -7.68 22.87
C LEU A 734 -10.51 -6.47 23.54
N THR A 735 -10.41 -5.33 22.85
CA THR A 735 -9.96 -4.04 23.42
C THR A 735 -10.77 -3.67 24.66
N SER A 736 -12.09 -3.74 24.56
CA SER A 736 -13.00 -3.35 25.64
C SER A 736 -13.02 -4.37 26.78
N LEU A 737 -12.87 -5.67 26.50
CA LEU A 737 -12.76 -6.71 27.54
C LEU A 737 -11.45 -6.61 28.33
N LEU A 738 -10.33 -6.31 27.66
CA LEU A 738 -9.05 -6.01 28.34
C LEU A 738 -9.13 -4.72 29.15
N THR A 739 -9.88 -3.71 28.66
CA THR A 739 -10.19 -2.49 29.42
C THR A 739 -11.02 -2.81 30.67
N ALA A 740 -11.96 -3.76 30.60
CA ALA A 740 -12.73 -4.22 31.76
C ALA A 740 -11.84 -4.89 32.82
N LEU A 741 -10.83 -5.67 32.43
CA LEU A 741 -9.82 -6.17 33.37
C LEU A 741 -9.03 -5.02 34.02
N GLY A 742 -8.69 -3.99 33.25
CA GLY A 742 -8.10 -2.77 33.80
C GLY A 742 -9.02 -2.06 34.80
N ALA A 743 -10.33 -1.99 34.52
CA ALA A 743 -11.32 -1.40 35.43
C ALA A 743 -11.46 -2.17 36.75
N VAL A 744 -11.39 -3.51 36.71
CA VAL A 744 -11.34 -4.36 37.93
C VAL A 744 -10.12 -4.01 38.79
N MET A 745 -9.01 -3.57 38.19
CA MET A 745 -7.85 -3.06 38.94
C MET A 745 -8.06 -1.65 39.47
N LEU A 746 -8.66 -0.77 38.66
CA LEU A 746 -8.97 0.58 39.08
C LEU A 746 -9.94 0.62 40.25
N MET A 747 -10.95 -0.24 40.28
CA MET A 747 -11.91 -0.25 41.41
C MET A 747 -11.24 -0.62 42.74
N ALA A 748 -10.21 -1.47 42.73
CA ALA A 748 -9.46 -1.81 43.94
C ALA A 748 -8.48 -0.69 44.37
N GLN A 749 -7.96 0.09 43.41
CA GLN A 749 -7.10 1.25 43.71
C GLN A 749 -7.89 2.46 44.21
N ILE A 750 -9.04 2.72 43.59
CA ILE A 750 -9.89 3.87 43.90
C ILE A 750 -10.75 3.55 45.13
N GLY A 751 -11.24 2.31 45.24
CA GLY A 751 -12.08 1.83 46.35
C GLY A 751 -13.51 2.39 46.35
N VAL A 752 -13.85 3.24 45.39
CA VAL A 752 -15.14 3.93 45.32
C VAL A 752 -15.52 4.25 43.87
N GLY A 753 -16.81 4.36 43.58
CA GLY A 753 -17.30 4.83 42.29
C GLY A 753 -17.00 6.30 42.08
N ASP A 754 -16.14 6.62 41.10
CA ASP A 754 -15.91 7.99 40.62
C ASP A 754 -15.87 8.00 39.08
N PRO A 755 -16.80 8.71 38.41
CA PRO A 755 -16.85 8.78 36.95
C PRO A 755 -15.65 9.51 36.31
N ARG A 756 -14.82 10.24 37.07
CA ARG A 756 -13.74 11.08 36.52
C ARG A 756 -12.42 10.31 36.33
N GLN A 757 -12.16 9.32 37.18
CA GLN A 757 -10.84 8.70 37.32
C GLN A 757 -10.35 7.95 36.06
N GLY A 758 -11.28 7.34 35.30
CA GLY A 758 -10.93 6.56 34.10
C GLY A 758 -10.42 7.39 32.92
N THR A 759 -10.86 8.64 32.79
CA THR A 759 -10.55 9.49 31.61
C THR A 759 -9.05 9.69 31.37
N SER A 760 -8.26 9.76 32.45
CA SER A 760 -6.81 9.89 32.43
C SER A 760 -6.08 8.72 31.73
N TYR A 761 -6.71 7.55 31.65
CA TYR A 761 -6.16 6.36 31.01
C TYR A 761 -6.27 6.37 29.47
N THR A 762 -7.08 7.27 28.90
CA THR A 762 -7.25 7.37 27.44
C THR A 762 -5.93 7.66 26.73
N LEU A 763 -5.27 8.76 27.08
CA LEU A 763 -4.04 9.19 26.42
C LEU A 763 -2.82 8.41 26.92
N THR A 764 -2.80 8.05 28.20
CA THR A 764 -1.66 7.33 28.79
C THR A 764 -1.56 5.89 28.29
N SER A 765 -2.68 5.20 28.01
CA SER A 765 -2.66 3.87 27.38
C SER A 765 -2.13 3.93 25.94
N ILE A 766 -2.53 4.94 25.15
CA ILE A 766 -1.96 5.18 23.82
C ILE A 766 -0.46 5.43 23.93
N ALA A 767 -0.04 6.29 24.86
CA ALA A 767 1.38 6.57 25.10
C ALA A 767 2.16 5.31 25.46
N ALA A 768 1.63 4.44 26.34
CA ALA A 768 2.25 3.18 26.71
C ALA A 768 2.46 2.26 25.50
N VAL A 769 1.44 2.12 24.64
CA VAL A 769 1.49 1.28 23.44
C VAL A 769 2.47 1.82 22.40
N VAL A 770 2.48 3.14 22.18
CA VAL A 770 3.39 3.82 21.24
C VAL A 770 4.83 3.75 21.73
N LEU A 771 5.08 3.96 23.02
CA LEU A 771 6.39 3.75 23.64
C LEU A 771 6.84 2.29 23.49
N GLY A 772 5.92 1.34 23.67
CA GLY A 772 6.09 -0.08 23.38
C GLY A 772 6.41 -0.41 21.92
N GLY A 773 6.31 0.56 21.02
CA GLY A 773 6.68 0.52 19.60
C GLY A 773 5.65 -0.11 18.67
N THR A 774 4.40 -0.22 19.12
CA THR A 774 3.27 -0.53 18.27
C THR A 774 2.98 0.65 17.33
N SER A 775 2.72 0.35 16.06
CA SER A 775 2.54 1.37 15.03
C SER A 775 1.14 1.98 15.10
N LEU A 776 1.07 3.31 14.99
CA LEU A 776 -0.19 4.04 14.81
C LEU A 776 -0.86 3.78 13.44
N ARG A 777 -0.11 3.26 12.46
CA ARG A 777 -0.64 2.95 11.12
C ARG A 777 -1.31 1.58 11.03
N GLY A 778 -1.16 0.73 12.06
CA GLY A 778 -1.61 -0.65 12.00
C GLY A 778 -0.52 -1.66 11.67
N GLY A 779 -0.87 -2.95 11.76
CA GLY A 779 -0.07 -4.06 11.26
C GLY A 779 1.14 -4.46 12.10
N ARG A 780 1.62 -3.61 13.01
CA ARG A 780 2.80 -3.86 13.83
C ARG A 780 2.60 -3.54 15.31
N GLY A 781 3.10 -4.41 16.16
CA GLY A 781 3.13 -4.18 17.60
C GLY A 781 3.68 -5.34 18.41
N SER A 782 3.72 -5.13 19.71
CA SER A 782 4.12 -6.13 20.70
C SER A 782 3.37 -5.90 22.01
N PHE A 783 2.75 -6.95 22.54
CA PHE A 783 2.11 -6.91 23.85
C PHE A 783 3.15 -6.81 24.97
N VAL A 784 4.32 -7.46 24.80
CA VAL A 784 5.45 -7.34 25.73
C VAL A 784 6.00 -5.91 25.73
N GLY A 785 6.19 -5.32 24.55
CA GLY A 785 6.59 -3.92 24.41
C GLY A 785 5.61 -2.98 25.09
N THR A 786 4.30 -3.20 24.91
CA THR A 786 3.25 -2.42 25.56
C THR A 786 3.31 -2.46 27.08
N ILE A 787 3.50 -3.64 27.70
CA ILE A 787 3.65 -3.72 29.17
C ILE A 787 4.89 -2.94 29.63
N LEU A 788 6.01 -3.06 28.92
CA LEU A 788 7.21 -2.29 29.26
C LEU A 788 6.98 -0.78 29.12
N GLY A 789 6.20 -0.34 28.13
CA GLY A 789 5.77 1.04 28.00
C GLY A 789 4.92 1.50 29.18
N ALA A 790 3.96 0.68 29.64
CA ALA A 790 3.16 0.97 30.82
C ALA A 790 4.02 1.04 32.10
N ILE A 791 4.92 0.08 32.31
CA ILE A 791 5.86 0.08 33.43
C ILE A 791 6.75 1.32 33.40
N LEU A 792 7.29 1.69 32.23
CA LEU A 792 8.12 2.87 32.08
C LEU A 792 7.37 4.15 32.48
N LEU A 793 6.13 4.31 32.02
CA LEU A 793 5.31 5.46 32.40
C LEU A 793 5.04 5.51 33.91
N THR A 794 4.79 4.36 34.55
CA THR A 794 4.59 4.26 36.01
C THR A 794 5.88 4.51 36.79
N VAL A 795 7.03 4.02 36.30
CA VAL A 795 8.35 4.28 36.90
C VAL A 795 8.69 5.76 36.82
N VAL A 796 8.42 6.43 35.69
CA VAL A 796 8.60 7.89 35.55
C VAL A 796 7.71 8.64 36.55
N LEU A 797 6.45 8.24 36.70
CA LEU A 797 5.54 8.84 37.70
C LEU A 797 6.08 8.70 39.13
N SER A 798 6.53 7.49 39.51
CA SER A 798 7.11 7.25 40.83
C SER A 798 8.43 8.00 41.03
N ALA A 799 9.29 8.05 40.01
CA ALA A 799 10.56 8.77 40.05
C ALA A 799 10.38 10.26 40.37
N VAL A 800 9.40 10.92 39.74
CA VAL A 800 9.06 12.33 40.01
C VAL A 800 8.70 12.53 41.49
N ALA A 801 7.90 11.61 42.07
CA ALA A 801 7.52 11.68 43.49
C ALA A 801 8.73 11.49 44.42
N PHE A 802 9.60 10.51 44.16
CA PHE A 802 10.80 10.24 44.98
C PHE A 802 11.85 11.34 44.90
N LEU A 803 11.92 12.05 43.77
CA LEU A 803 12.83 13.18 43.57
C LEU A 803 12.25 14.51 44.06
N GLY A 804 11.03 14.52 44.60
CA GLY A 804 10.36 15.74 45.07
C GLY A 804 10.05 16.75 43.96
N LEU A 805 9.90 16.27 42.72
CA LEU A 805 9.64 17.10 41.55
C LEU A 805 8.14 17.43 41.42
N SER A 806 7.83 18.57 40.81
CA SER A 806 6.43 18.98 40.61
C SER A 806 5.75 18.16 39.49
N GLN A 807 4.41 18.12 39.51
CA GLN A 807 3.61 17.45 38.48
C GLN A 807 3.87 17.97 37.06
N ALA A 808 4.30 19.23 36.91
CA ALA A 808 4.69 19.77 35.61
C ALA A 808 5.86 18.97 35.00
N HIS A 809 6.86 18.58 35.81
CA HIS A 809 7.99 17.78 35.35
C HIS A 809 7.54 16.42 34.82
N GLN A 810 6.54 15.82 35.45
CA GLN A 810 5.95 14.56 34.98
C GLN A 810 5.44 14.68 33.54
N TYR A 811 4.63 15.70 33.24
CA TYR A 811 4.11 15.91 31.89
C TYR A 811 5.22 16.22 30.88
N PHE A 812 6.22 17.02 31.26
CA PHE A 812 7.38 17.30 30.40
C PHE A 812 8.19 16.03 30.09
N PHE A 813 8.46 15.18 31.09
CA PHE A 813 9.17 13.92 30.89
C PHE A 813 8.38 12.96 29.99
N GLN A 814 7.08 12.79 30.22
CA GLN A 814 6.23 11.95 29.37
C GLN A 814 6.18 12.47 27.94
N GLY A 815 6.01 13.79 27.74
CA GLY A 815 6.02 14.42 26.42
C GLY A 815 7.35 14.24 25.69
N ALA A 816 8.48 14.46 26.37
CA ALA A 816 9.80 14.27 25.80
C ALA A 816 10.07 12.81 25.42
N LEU A 817 9.68 11.86 26.27
CA LEU A 817 9.81 10.42 26.00
C LEU A 817 8.99 10.00 24.77
N MET A 818 7.76 10.50 24.64
CA MET A 818 6.93 10.26 23.45
C MET A 818 7.54 10.87 22.19
N LEU A 819 8.07 12.09 22.27
CA LEU A 819 8.73 12.74 21.13
C LEU A 819 9.96 11.93 20.68
N VAL A 820 10.80 11.49 21.61
CA VAL A 820 11.97 10.65 21.31
C VAL A 820 11.55 9.33 20.67
N ALA A 821 10.54 8.65 21.22
CA ALA A 821 10.02 7.42 20.62
C ALA A 821 9.47 7.63 19.20
N ALA A 822 8.72 8.71 18.98
CA ALA A 822 8.21 9.08 17.66
C ALA A 822 9.34 9.40 16.66
N LEU A 823 10.39 10.11 17.09
CA LEU A 823 11.56 10.42 16.27
C LEU A 823 12.37 9.18 15.90
N ILE A 824 12.58 8.26 16.86
CA ILE A 824 13.24 6.96 16.59
C ILE A 824 12.44 6.16 15.56
N PHE A 825 11.12 6.11 15.73
CA PHE A 825 10.23 5.41 14.80
C PHE A 825 10.25 6.04 13.40
N SER A 826 10.23 7.38 13.34
CA SER A 826 10.32 8.14 12.09
C SER A 826 11.66 7.92 11.38
N ALA A 827 12.79 7.98 12.11
CA ALA A 827 14.12 7.74 11.54
C ALA A 827 14.29 6.29 11.03
N ALA A 828 13.78 5.30 11.75
CA ALA A 828 13.76 3.90 11.31
C ALA A 828 12.87 3.67 10.08
N SER A 829 11.85 4.51 9.87
CA SER A 829 11.02 4.50 8.66
C SER A 829 11.67 5.24 7.47
N GLN A 830 12.42 6.32 7.72
CA GLN A 830 13.07 7.13 6.69
C GLN A 830 14.36 6.52 6.13
N SER A 831 15.05 5.65 6.89
CA SER A 831 16.19 4.90 6.35
C SER A 831 15.82 3.94 5.21
N LYS A 832 14.52 3.82 4.89
CA LYS A 832 13.96 3.00 3.81
C LYS A 832 13.83 3.75 2.47
N GLY A 833 13.98 5.08 2.44
CA GLY A 833 13.98 5.88 1.20
C GLY A 833 15.30 6.61 0.90
N ALA A 834 16.24 6.63 1.85
CA ALA A 834 17.46 7.43 1.75
C ALA A 834 18.70 6.57 1.45
N SER A 835 18.80 6.06 0.21
CA SER A 835 20.13 5.86 -0.41
C SER A 835 20.67 7.15 -1.07
N GLY A 836 19.89 8.24 -1.10
CA GLY A 836 20.31 9.54 -1.69
C GLY A 836 20.42 10.73 -0.72
N LEU A 837 19.67 10.76 0.38
CA LEU A 837 19.52 11.98 1.20
C LEU A 837 20.60 12.20 2.28
N GLY A 838 21.38 11.18 2.63
CA GLY A 838 22.42 11.28 3.67
C GLY A 838 23.61 12.20 3.34
N ARG A 839 23.78 12.60 2.06
CA ARG A 839 24.85 13.51 1.64
C ARG A 839 24.46 15.00 1.69
N SER A 840 23.18 15.35 1.69
CA SER A 840 22.76 16.77 1.60
C SER A 840 22.91 17.54 2.92
N TRP A 841 22.75 16.86 4.07
CA TRP A 841 22.85 17.50 5.38
C TRP A 841 24.30 17.80 5.81
N LEU A 842 25.26 16.95 5.40
CA LEU A 842 26.69 17.18 5.57
C LEU A 842 27.27 18.16 4.52
N GLY A 843 26.69 18.20 3.31
CA GLY A 843 27.06 19.15 2.25
C GLY A 843 26.72 20.61 2.60
N ARG A 844 25.55 20.87 3.21
CA ARG A 844 25.14 22.23 3.60
C ARG A 844 26.06 22.87 4.65
N ARG A 845 26.73 22.09 5.51
CA ARG A 845 27.72 22.61 6.47
C ARG A 845 29.07 22.96 5.83
N LYS A 846 29.42 22.39 4.68
CA LYS A 846 30.62 22.78 3.93
C LYS A 846 30.41 24.04 3.10
N ALA A 847 29.22 24.24 2.53
CA ALA A 847 28.88 25.46 1.80
C ALA A 847 28.81 26.70 2.72
N LEU A 848 28.35 26.55 3.97
CA LEU A 848 28.30 27.64 4.95
C LEU A 848 29.66 27.98 5.61
N LYS A 849 30.74 27.23 5.32
CA LYS A 849 32.09 27.54 5.79
C LYS A 849 33.03 28.11 4.72
N LEU A 850 32.58 28.23 3.47
CA LEU A 850 33.34 28.82 2.36
C LEU A 850 32.85 30.22 1.94
N SER A 851 31.87 30.77 2.66
CA SER A 851 31.42 32.17 2.52
C SER A 851 32.03 33.10 3.59
N SER A 852 32.99 32.61 4.39
CA SER A 852 33.66 33.39 5.44
C SER A 852 35.17 33.09 5.51
N ALA A 853 35.83 33.14 4.35
CA ALA A 853 37.28 33.23 4.23
C ALA A 853 37.64 34.10 3.01
#